data_AF-W8BS31-F1
#
_entry.id   AF-W8BS31-F1
#
_cell.length_a   1.000
_cell.length_b   1.000
_cell.length_c   1.000
_cell.angle_alpha   90.00
_cell.angle_beta   90.00
_cell.angle_gamma   90.00
#
_symmetry.space_group_name_H-M   'P 1'
#
loop_
_entity.id
_entity.type
_entity.pdbx_description
1 polymer ?
#
loop_
_entity_poly.entity_id
_entity_poly.type
_entity_poly.pdbx_seq_one_letter_code
_entity_poly.pdbx_strand_id
1 'polypeptide(L)'
;MINCASRGKEAAIELPKIGNKKPIVLSSQRFNKLLNNANQTEKLRAQKEIEEEQKYKEYLKEGSDQLVAQFKGNIQRTQDEKLAEIKSHMEEKLTKMQEDFHRSKENEERKRAEKLAKAQNIMEQLKPGPKQLHSAAMQSEVLRARNVQRNINKEFEKAVKQQECMDKIVCQQQALGFMQEDIERQMERQKNMNTYKKEMLQTINETGKQRADMKKQIIKEQQAAREAMDQEIKAQIEREKAIMEKKRAALRKNALEAMKMVEQRRLRERMTEEIENRLCTVYNLGKQDLDAAKTQSDKKPTPEVEKKQEMQAQFLRCIQAKTEQEDEERVRRDISRMQLKFTAEEQEKIRKDKAAKQARIEAYMRELQQQKEAKRRADEEMRYEVATRFKNCEMNRLFEEAQKQKRLATVQDTRKTLKEQMEQKKRLEKEDQEVLRTSCESKNDEREDKFFFEYARNLMEDAYKKERPLYPFVKVVQQYKRERGIDCERKTPKHLLSQVNIGVRQPGDSKAGGDHSAIKSQSSSKLMPSSGTENMSTTKSPTVGGEKIEQPQKSAKDCILENCLKITELIAADAKKTGGNYNDKCEPGIVDCLKPSTHLAEAKKANNCDTLLSSGKVRYTMLELKGMNQFTMPRAQ
;
A
#
# COMPACT_ATOMS: atom_id res chain seq x y z
N MET A 1 92.38 -42.18 101.46
CA MET A 1 93.79 -42.54 101.77
C MET A 1 93.95 -42.55 103.30
N ILE A 2 95.06 -43.10 103.82
CA ILE A 2 95.45 -43.16 105.26
C ILE A 2 94.86 -44.33 106.09
N ASN A 3 95.69 -45.38 106.21
CA ASN A 3 96.07 -46.20 107.40
C ASN A 3 95.08 -47.04 108.26
N CYS A 4 95.72 -47.93 109.06
CA CYS A 4 95.24 -48.87 110.10
C CYS A 4 94.51 -50.13 109.56
N ALA A 5 94.91 -51.40 109.82
CA ALA A 5 95.47 -52.10 111.00
C ALA A 5 94.42 -52.29 112.14
N SER A 6 94.25 -53.46 112.79
CA SER A 6 95.17 -54.62 112.95
C SER A 6 94.51 -55.94 113.45
N ARG A 7 95.13 -57.09 113.10
CA ARG A 7 95.43 -58.34 113.89
C ARG A 7 94.39 -59.05 114.81
N GLY A 8 94.42 -60.39 114.72
CA GLY A 8 93.88 -61.41 115.67
C GLY A 8 93.36 -62.64 114.89
N LYS A 9 93.78 -63.91 115.02
CA LYS A 9 94.57 -64.68 116.02
C LYS A 9 93.94 -64.65 117.43
N GLU A 10 93.71 -65.76 118.13
CA GLU A 10 93.86 -67.21 117.86
C GLU A 10 92.85 -67.97 118.78
N ALA A 11 92.70 -69.31 118.90
CA ALA A 11 93.58 -70.46 118.65
C ALA A 11 92.79 -71.72 118.18
N ALA A 12 93.26 -72.94 118.51
CA ALA A 12 92.65 -74.24 118.18
C ALA A 12 92.14 -75.00 119.43
N ILE A 13 91.20 -75.94 119.25
CA ILE A 13 90.79 -76.96 120.24
C ILE A 13 90.70 -78.34 119.54
N GLU A 14 90.95 -79.42 120.29
CA GLU A 14 91.40 -80.72 119.79
C GLU A 14 90.30 -81.78 119.56
N LEU A 15 90.70 -82.91 118.97
CA LEU A 15 89.86 -84.09 118.67
C LEU A 15 89.74 -85.07 119.85
N PRO A 16 88.53 -85.52 120.23
CA PRO A 16 88.33 -86.75 120.99
C PRO A 16 88.02 -87.95 120.06
N LYS A 17 88.89 -88.98 120.06
CA LYS A 17 88.64 -90.27 119.39
C LYS A 17 88.04 -91.30 120.36
N ILE A 18 86.71 -91.41 120.44
CA ILE A 18 85.99 -92.51 121.12
C ILE A 18 84.70 -92.80 120.31
N GLY A 19 84.20 -94.02 120.08
CA GLY A 19 84.71 -95.35 120.38
C GLY A 19 83.62 -96.43 120.20
N ASN A 20 83.81 -97.33 119.22
CA ASN A 20 83.08 -98.59 118.96
C ASN A 20 81.61 -98.73 119.45
N LYS A 21 80.67 -97.97 118.88
CA LYS A 21 79.24 -98.34 118.80
C LYS A 21 78.70 -98.09 117.39
N LYS A 22 77.72 -98.89 116.94
CA LYS A 22 77.27 -98.97 115.54
C LYS A 22 76.73 -97.61 115.04
N PRO A 23 77.06 -97.17 113.80
CA PRO A 23 76.64 -95.87 113.28
C PRO A 23 75.12 -95.81 113.04
N ILE A 24 74.50 -94.71 113.45
CA ILE A 24 73.08 -94.39 113.17
C ILE A 24 73.04 -93.45 111.97
N VAL A 25 72.43 -93.90 110.87
CA VAL A 25 72.25 -93.07 109.67
C VAL A 25 71.03 -92.16 109.85
N LEU A 26 71.26 -90.84 109.80
CA LEU A 26 70.21 -89.81 109.78
C LEU A 26 70.29 -89.02 108.46
N SER A 27 69.15 -88.60 107.91
CA SER A 27 69.10 -87.84 106.66
C SER A 27 69.52 -86.38 106.86
N SER A 28 70.20 -85.80 105.87
CA SER A 28 70.74 -84.42 105.95
C SER A 28 69.68 -83.36 106.20
N GLN A 29 68.44 -83.57 105.73
CA GLN A 29 67.29 -82.72 106.03
C GLN A 29 67.04 -82.55 107.54
N ARG A 30 67.31 -83.58 108.36
CA ARG A 30 67.09 -83.53 109.81
C ARG A 30 68.22 -82.80 110.53
N PHE A 31 69.45 -82.83 109.99
CA PHE A 31 70.60 -82.06 110.48
C PHE A 31 70.44 -80.56 110.19
N ASN A 32 70.15 -80.19 108.94
CA ASN A 32 70.04 -78.79 108.53
C ASN A 32 68.90 -78.03 109.26
N LYS A 33 67.82 -78.73 109.66
CA LYS A 33 66.74 -78.14 110.47
C LYS A 33 67.19 -77.75 111.88
N LEU A 34 68.10 -78.50 112.51
CA LEU A 34 68.64 -78.14 113.82
C LEU A 34 69.53 -76.91 113.74
N LEU A 35 70.39 -76.84 112.71
CA LEU A 35 71.37 -75.75 112.54
C LEU A 35 70.69 -74.42 112.19
N ASN A 36 69.65 -74.43 111.35
CA ASN A 36 68.90 -73.22 110.99
C ASN A 36 68.11 -72.62 112.18
N ASN A 37 67.58 -73.45 113.09
CA ASN A 37 66.82 -72.96 114.25
C ASN A 37 67.70 -72.25 115.30
N ALA A 38 69.01 -72.51 115.34
CA ALA A 38 69.92 -71.87 116.29
C ALA A 38 70.20 -70.40 115.96
N ASN A 39 70.31 -70.06 114.67
CA ASN A 39 70.85 -68.77 114.21
C ASN A 39 69.78 -67.75 113.78
N GLN A 40 68.53 -67.92 114.24
CA GLN A 40 67.37 -67.18 113.73
C GLN A 40 67.12 -65.85 114.45
N THR A 41 67.56 -65.71 115.71
CA THR A 41 67.25 -64.55 116.58
C THR A 41 68.14 -63.33 116.32
N GLU A 42 69.42 -63.51 116.03
CA GLU A 42 70.35 -62.38 115.81
C GLU A 42 70.01 -61.58 114.54
N LYS A 43 69.66 -62.28 113.45
CA LYS A 43 69.31 -61.66 112.17
C LYS A 43 68.15 -60.66 112.28
N LEU A 44 67.20 -60.92 113.18
CA LEU A 44 66.02 -60.09 113.40
C LEU A 44 66.31 -58.78 114.17
N ARG A 45 67.48 -58.63 114.81
CA ARG A 45 67.90 -57.35 115.39
C ARG A 45 68.54 -56.44 114.33
N ALA A 46 69.55 -56.95 113.63
CA ALA A 46 70.34 -56.19 112.66
C ALA A 46 69.50 -55.58 111.52
N GLN A 47 68.36 -56.16 111.17
CA GLN A 47 67.45 -55.58 110.18
C GLN A 47 66.74 -54.30 110.67
N LYS A 48 66.41 -54.19 111.97
CA LYS A 48 65.62 -53.07 112.49
C LYS A 48 66.38 -51.75 112.54
N GLU A 49 67.64 -51.79 112.98
CA GLU A 49 68.49 -50.59 113.08
C GLU A 49 68.73 -49.96 111.70
N ILE A 50 68.86 -50.79 110.65
CA ILE A 50 68.99 -50.34 109.25
C ILE A 50 67.72 -49.65 108.75
N GLU A 51 66.53 -50.16 109.10
CA GLU A 51 65.26 -49.53 108.71
C GLU A 51 65.03 -48.17 109.38
N GLU A 52 65.51 -47.97 110.60
CA GLU A 52 65.35 -46.70 111.33
C GLU A 52 66.28 -45.60 110.76
N GLU A 53 67.52 -45.95 110.40
CA GLU A 53 68.43 -45.03 109.71
C GLU A 53 67.92 -44.57 108.33
N GLN A 54 67.19 -45.42 107.60
CA GLN A 54 66.66 -45.08 106.28
C GLN A 54 65.53 -44.03 106.39
N LYS A 55 64.56 -44.26 107.28
CA LYS A 55 63.41 -43.36 107.51
C LYS A 55 63.86 -41.94 107.89
N TYR A 56 64.93 -41.80 108.68
CA TYR A 56 65.47 -40.49 109.05
C TYR A 56 66.10 -39.72 107.87
N LYS A 57 66.76 -40.44 106.94
CA LYS A 57 67.35 -39.85 105.73
C LYS A 57 66.28 -39.41 104.73
N GLU A 58 65.18 -40.16 104.62
CA GLU A 58 64.03 -39.81 103.78
C GLU A 58 63.33 -38.55 104.30
N TYR A 59 63.04 -38.45 105.60
CA TYR A 59 62.45 -37.26 106.23
C TYR A 59 63.25 -35.98 105.97
N LEU A 60 64.58 -36.02 106.12
CA LEU A 60 65.45 -34.88 105.84
C LEU A 60 65.44 -34.47 104.36
N LYS A 61 65.30 -35.44 103.45
CA LYS A 61 65.19 -35.16 102.01
C LYS A 61 63.85 -34.49 101.68
N GLU A 62 62.73 -35.00 102.20
CA GLU A 62 61.41 -34.40 101.99
C GLU A 62 61.34 -32.95 102.47
N GLY A 63 61.93 -32.65 103.64
CA GLY A 63 62.03 -31.27 104.15
C GLY A 63 62.84 -30.34 103.23
N SER A 64 63.93 -30.86 102.63
CA SER A 64 64.72 -30.12 101.64
C SER A 64 63.94 -29.86 100.34
N ASP A 65 63.30 -30.90 99.79
CA ASP A 65 62.56 -30.81 98.53
C ASP A 65 61.35 -29.83 98.66
N GLN A 66 60.68 -29.81 99.81
CA GLN A 66 59.60 -28.85 100.10
C GLN A 66 60.08 -27.39 100.15
N LEU A 67 61.27 -27.12 100.70
CA LEU A 67 61.85 -25.77 100.73
C LEU A 67 62.21 -25.31 99.31
N VAL A 68 62.86 -26.17 98.52
CA VAL A 68 63.23 -25.88 97.11
C VAL A 68 62.01 -25.57 96.25
N ALA A 69 60.87 -26.24 96.48
CA ALA A 69 59.62 -25.98 95.76
C ALA A 69 59.03 -24.57 96.00
N GLN A 70 59.36 -23.92 97.12
CA GLN A 70 58.88 -22.58 97.46
C GLN A 70 59.78 -21.44 96.93
N PHE A 71 61.02 -21.72 96.51
CA PHE A 71 61.92 -20.71 95.96
C PHE A 71 61.44 -20.20 94.58
N LYS A 72 61.08 -18.91 94.53
CA LYS A 72 60.81 -18.20 93.28
C LYS A 72 62.14 -18.02 92.52
N GLY A 73 62.20 -18.53 91.29
CA GLY A 73 63.41 -18.52 90.46
C GLY A 73 64.01 -19.91 90.17
N ASN A 74 63.41 -21.02 90.63
CA ASN A 74 63.81 -22.36 90.18
C ASN A 74 63.70 -22.46 88.63
N ILE A 75 64.78 -22.90 87.98
CA ILE A 75 64.90 -23.06 86.53
C ILE A 75 63.86 -24.05 85.98
N GLN A 76 63.53 -25.10 86.73
CA GLN A 76 62.50 -26.07 86.33
C GLN A 76 61.15 -25.37 86.15
N ARG A 77 60.71 -24.62 87.17
CA ARG A 77 59.42 -23.92 87.18
C ARG A 77 59.26 -22.90 86.04
N THR A 78 60.33 -22.20 85.67
CA THR A 78 60.31 -21.23 84.55
C THR A 78 60.45 -21.89 83.16
N GLN A 79 60.87 -23.15 83.08
CA GLN A 79 60.72 -23.98 81.88
C GLN A 79 59.30 -24.57 81.81
N ASP A 80 58.75 -25.05 82.93
CA ASP A 80 57.39 -25.59 83.03
C ASP A 80 56.33 -24.55 82.70
N GLU A 81 56.46 -23.31 83.19
CA GLU A 81 55.55 -22.19 82.87
C GLU A 81 55.55 -21.87 81.37
N LYS A 82 56.73 -21.87 80.72
CA LYS A 82 56.83 -21.67 79.25
C LYS A 82 56.30 -22.87 78.46
N LEU A 83 56.51 -24.09 78.94
CA LEU A 83 55.94 -25.29 78.35
C LEU A 83 54.41 -25.33 78.51
N ALA A 84 53.87 -24.81 79.61
CA ALA A 84 52.43 -24.64 79.82
C ALA A 84 51.83 -23.56 78.90
N GLU A 85 52.50 -22.43 78.73
CA GLU A 85 52.10 -21.36 77.80
C GLU A 85 52.11 -21.86 76.34
N ILE A 86 53.16 -22.58 75.93
CA ILE A 86 53.24 -23.22 74.61
C ILE A 86 52.13 -24.27 74.42
N LYS A 87 51.84 -25.09 75.44
CA LYS A 87 50.72 -26.06 75.39
C LYS A 87 49.38 -25.34 75.26
N SER A 88 49.10 -24.34 76.09
CA SER A 88 47.86 -23.55 76.04
C SER A 88 47.65 -22.89 74.67
N HIS A 89 48.71 -22.32 74.08
CA HIS A 89 48.66 -21.73 72.74
C HIS A 89 48.49 -22.76 71.61
N MET A 90 49.00 -23.99 71.79
CA MET A 90 48.77 -25.11 70.86
C MET A 90 47.35 -25.68 71.01
N GLU A 91 46.83 -25.77 72.23
CA GLU A 91 45.46 -26.18 72.54
C GLU A 91 44.44 -25.17 72.01
N GLU A 92 44.67 -23.86 72.18
CA GLU A 92 43.88 -22.79 71.56
C GLU A 92 43.87 -22.88 70.02
N LYS A 93 44.99 -23.27 69.40
CA LYS A 93 45.04 -23.48 67.95
C LYS A 93 44.30 -24.73 67.52
N LEU A 94 44.34 -25.80 68.32
CA LEU A 94 43.60 -27.03 68.09
C LEU A 94 42.09 -26.82 68.23
N THR A 95 41.63 -26.11 69.27
CA THR A 95 40.20 -25.81 69.46
C THR A 95 39.68 -24.87 68.38
N LYS A 96 40.41 -23.80 68.03
CA LYS A 96 40.02 -22.91 66.92
C LYS A 96 39.97 -23.65 65.57
N MET A 97 40.95 -24.52 65.29
CA MET A 97 40.94 -25.37 64.09
C MET A 97 39.77 -26.35 64.07
N GLN A 98 39.41 -26.94 65.22
CA GLN A 98 38.24 -27.81 65.35
C GLN A 98 36.93 -27.03 65.16
N GLU A 99 36.79 -25.87 65.79
CA GLU A 99 35.61 -24.99 65.61
C GLU A 99 35.43 -24.57 64.16
N ASP A 100 36.49 -24.11 63.48
CA ASP A 100 36.40 -23.72 62.07
C ASP A 100 36.15 -24.91 61.14
N PHE A 101 36.68 -26.11 61.46
CA PHE A 101 36.33 -27.34 60.75
C PHE A 101 34.84 -27.71 60.94
N HIS A 102 34.31 -27.65 62.17
CA HIS A 102 32.90 -27.90 62.46
C HIS A 102 31.99 -26.87 61.78
N ARG A 103 32.32 -25.57 61.87
CA ARG A 103 31.59 -24.48 61.19
C ARG A 103 31.64 -24.63 59.67
N SER A 104 32.77 -25.05 59.09
CA SER A 104 32.88 -25.33 57.66
C SER A 104 31.99 -26.51 57.26
N LYS A 105 32.08 -27.63 57.99
CA LYS A 105 31.24 -28.82 57.77
C LYS A 105 29.75 -28.53 57.88
N GLU A 106 29.32 -27.78 58.89
CA GLU A 106 27.92 -27.33 59.00
C GLU A 106 27.51 -26.47 57.80
N ASN A 107 28.35 -25.54 57.35
CA ASN A 107 28.05 -24.71 56.18
C ASN A 107 28.01 -25.52 54.88
N GLU A 108 28.82 -26.57 54.73
CA GLU A 108 28.72 -27.51 53.62
C GLU A 108 27.47 -28.39 53.69
N GLU A 109 27.12 -28.89 54.88
CA GLU A 109 25.89 -29.66 55.11
C GLU A 109 24.64 -28.82 54.84
N ARG A 110 24.61 -27.56 55.28
CA ARG A 110 23.55 -26.58 54.93
C ARG A 110 23.48 -26.34 53.41
N LYS A 111 24.62 -26.05 52.75
CA LYS A 111 24.69 -25.90 51.28
C LYS A 111 24.27 -27.17 50.53
N ARG A 112 24.54 -28.35 51.07
CA ARG A 112 24.13 -29.65 50.52
C ARG A 112 22.63 -29.89 50.70
N ALA A 113 22.09 -29.60 51.89
CA ALA A 113 20.65 -29.66 52.17
C ALA A 113 19.88 -28.70 51.27
N GLU A 114 20.35 -27.45 51.10
CA GLU A 114 19.80 -26.49 50.13
C GLU A 114 19.81 -27.02 48.70
N LYS A 115 20.94 -27.57 48.23
CA LYS A 115 21.05 -28.15 46.87
C LYS A 115 20.07 -29.31 46.68
N LEU A 116 19.93 -30.18 47.68
CA LEU A 116 18.98 -31.30 47.66
C LEU A 116 17.53 -30.82 47.69
N ALA A 117 17.19 -29.83 48.53
CA ALA A 117 15.86 -29.24 48.58
C ALA A 117 15.49 -28.51 47.29
N LYS A 118 16.43 -27.76 46.69
CA LYS A 118 16.27 -27.10 45.38
C LYS A 118 16.07 -28.14 44.27
N ALA A 119 16.85 -29.23 44.25
CA ALA A 119 16.68 -30.32 43.30
C ALA A 119 15.34 -31.05 43.47
N GLN A 120 14.93 -31.37 44.71
CA GLN A 120 13.63 -31.97 45.01
C GLN A 120 12.48 -31.06 44.56
N ASN A 121 12.52 -29.75 44.87
CA ASN A 121 11.51 -28.78 44.44
C ASN A 121 11.42 -28.70 42.90
N ILE A 122 12.55 -28.74 42.18
CA ILE A 122 12.56 -28.82 40.71
C ILE A 122 11.91 -30.12 40.21
N MET A 123 12.21 -31.28 40.82
CA MET A 123 11.56 -32.56 40.46
C MET A 123 10.06 -32.55 40.74
N GLU A 124 9.61 -32.02 41.89
CA GLU A 124 8.20 -31.88 42.23
C GLU A 124 7.50 -30.91 41.24
N GLN A 125 8.13 -29.77 40.89
CA GLN A 125 7.62 -28.84 39.86
C GLN A 125 7.57 -29.44 38.45
N LEU A 126 8.41 -30.44 38.15
CA LEU A 126 8.41 -31.16 36.87
C LEU A 126 7.34 -32.27 36.78
N LYS A 127 6.57 -32.52 37.84
CA LYS A 127 5.40 -33.43 37.81
C LYS A 127 4.25 -32.81 37.01
N PRO A 128 3.33 -33.62 36.44
CA PRO A 128 2.29 -33.11 35.54
C PRO A 128 1.36 -32.06 36.16
N GLY A 129 0.94 -32.22 37.42
CA GLY A 129 0.10 -31.24 38.12
C GLY A 129 0.77 -29.86 38.26
N PRO A 130 1.93 -29.75 38.92
CA PRO A 130 2.67 -28.49 39.02
C PRO A 130 3.07 -27.87 37.67
N LYS A 131 3.39 -28.68 36.63
CA LYS A 131 3.55 -28.20 35.25
C LYS A 131 2.29 -27.53 34.70
N GLN A 132 1.10 -28.11 34.92
CA GLN A 132 -0.16 -27.49 34.52
C GLN A 132 -0.41 -26.16 35.28
N LEU A 133 -0.09 -26.09 36.57
CA LEU A 133 -0.20 -24.85 37.36
C LEU A 133 0.74 -23.74 36.85
N HIS A 134 1.98 -24.10 36.48
CA HIS A 134 2.91 -23.14 35.86
C HIS A 134 2.40 -22.66 34.49
N SER A 135 1.83 -23.55 33.67
CA SER A 135 1.16 -23.19 32.41
C SER A 135 -0.03 -22.25 32.64
N ALA A 136 -0.83 -22.50 33.68
CA ALA A 136 -1.91 -21.60 34.10
C ALA A 136 -1.38 -20.22 34.57
N ALA A 137 -0.23 -20.16 35.24
CA ALA A 137 0.42 -18.90 35.60
C ALA A 137 0.84 -18.09 34.35
N MET A 138 1.43 -18.75 33.36
CA MET A 138 1.81 -18.15 32.08
C MET A 138 0.60 -17.78 31.21
N GLN A 139 -0.54 -18.46 31.36
CA GLN A 139 -1.81 -18.04 30.76
C GLN A 139 -2.41 -16.82 31.49
N SER A 140 -2.31 -16.76 32.82
CA SER A 140 -2.83 -15.67 33.66
C SER A 140 -2.09 -14.36 33.38
N GLU A 141 -0.76 -14.35 33.50
CA GLU A 141 0.13 -14.10 32.34
C GLU A 141 -0.39 -13.21 31.19
N VAL A 142 -0.53 -13.87 30.03
CA VAL A 142 -1.01 -13.31 28.78
C VAL A 142 -2.39 -12.65 28.92
N LEU A 143 -3.26 -13.13 29.82
CA LEU A 143 -4.58 -12.53 30.04
C LEU A 143 -4.49 -11.14 30.71
N ARG A 144 -3.59 -10.91 31.68
CA ARG A 144 -3.35 -9.55 32.21
C ARG A 144 -2.77 -8.65 31.11
N ALA A 145 -1.73 -9.11 30.42
CA ALA A 145 -1.10 -8.34 29.34
C ALA A 145 -2.09 -7.94 28.24
N ARG A 146 -2.98 -8.86 27.83
CA ARG A 146 -4.04 -8.59 26.85
C ARG A 146 -5.10 -7.61 27.35
N ASN A 147 -5.40 -7.60 28.66
CA ASN A 147 -6.30 -6.61 29.25
C ASN A 147 -5.67 -5.22 29.31
N VAL A 148 -4.38 -5.11 29.64
CA VAL A 148 -3.62 -3.84 29.53
C VAL A 148 -3.61 -3.34 28.08
N GLN A 149 -3.30 -4.20 27.11
CA GLN A 149 -3.34 -3.85 25.68
C GLN A 149 -4.74 -3.39 25.24
N ARG A 150 -5.82 -4.02 25.71
CA ARG A 150 -7.20 -3.59 25.43
C ARG A 150 -7.51 -2.20 25.99
N ASN A 151 -6.92 -1.80 27.11
CA ASN A 151 -7.13 -0.47 27.68
C ASN A 151 -6.35 0.58 26.87
N ILE A 152 -5.08 0.31 26.58
CA ILE A 152 -4.23 1.16 25.71
C ILE A 152 -4.87 1.34 24.32
N ASN A 153 -5.39 0.27 23.71
CA ASN A 153 -6.08 0.37 22.41
C ASN A 153 -7.33 1.26 22.48
N LYS A 154 -8.11 1.23 23.58
CA LYS A 154 -9.25 2.14 23.77
C LYS A 154 -8.83 3.60 23.94
N GLU A 155 -7.63 3.86 24.45
CA GLU A 155 -7.06 5.20 24.56
C GLU A 155 -6.61 5.71 23.19
N PHE A 156 -5.93 4.88 22.39
CA PHE A 156 -5.67 5.18 20.99
C PHE A 156 -6.94 5.40 20.17
N GLU A 157 -7.99 4.57 20.33
CA GLU A 157 -9.28 4.78 19.68
C GLU A 157 -9.93 6.13 20.04
N LYS A 158 -9.78 6.60 21.29
CA LYS A 158 -10.26 7.93 21.70
C LYS A 158 -9.44 9.04 21.04
N ALA A 159 -8.11 8.92 21.06
CA ALA A 159 -7.21 9.92 20.46
C ALA A 159 -7.43 10.04 18.94
N VAL A 160 -7.60 8.92 18.21
CA VAL A 160 -7.93 8.92 16.78
C VAL A 160 -9.28 9.58 16.52
N LYS A 161 -10.32 9.28 17.32
CA LYS A 161 -11.64 9.93 17.18
C LYS A 161 -11.61 11.43 17.49
N GLN A 162 -10.72 11.88 18.38
CA GLN A 162 -10.48 13.30 18.64
C GLN A 162 -9.76 13.97 17.45
N GLN A 163 -8.71 13.35 16.91
CA GLN A 163 -8.00 13.85 15.73
C GLN A 163 -8.94 13.95 14.52
N GLU A 164 -9.67 12.88 14.21
CA GLU A 164 -10.68 12.87 13.14
C GLU A 164 -11.72 13.99 13.28
N CYS A 165 -12.07 14.38 14.51
CA CYS A 165 -13.01 15.47 14.77
C CYS A 165 -12.39 16.83 14.41
N MET A 166 -11.13 17.04 14.79
CA MET A 166 -10.39 18.25 14.44
C MET A 166 -10.13 18.34 12.93
N ASP A 167 -9.75 17.23 12.29
CA ASP A 167 -9.54 17.16 10.84
C ASP A 167 -10.82 17.50 10.06
N LYS A 168 -11.99 17.02 10.54
CA LYS A 168 -13.30 17.37 9.97
C LYS A 168 -13.63 18.86 10.13
N ILE A 169 -13.29 19.47 11.28
CA ILE A 169 -13.46 20.91 11.51
C ILE A 169 -12.54 21.72 10.59
N VAL A 170 -11.26 21.36 10.46
CA VAL A 170 -10.30 22.02 9.57
C VAL A 170 -10.73 21.91 8.11
N CYS A 171 -11.20 20.73 7.66
CA CYS A 171 -11.73 20.52 6.32
C CYS A 171 -12.98 21.39 6.05
N GLN A 172 -13.89 21.51 7.01
CA GLN A 172 -15.04 22.41 6.92
C GLN A 172 -14.63 23.89 6.84
N GLN A 173 -13.64 24.31 7.64
CA GLN A 173 -13.09 25.67 7.59
C GLN A 173 -12.42 25.98 6.24
N GLN A 174 -11.67 25.04 5.66
CA GLN A 174 -11.09 25.17 4.32
C GLN A 174 -12.17 25.27 3.24
N ALA A 175 -13.22 24.45 3.30
CA ALA A 175 -14.34 24.53 2.37
C ALA A 175 -15.11 25.87 2.46
N LEU A 176 -15.30 26.40 3.69
CA LEU A 176 -15.86 27.73 3.91
C LEU A 176 -14.96 28.84 3.34
N GLY A 177 -13.64 28.73 3.52
CA GLY A 177 -12.65 29.64 2.95
C GLY A 177 -12.70 29.70 1.43
N PHE A 178 -12.70 28.54 0.75
CA PHE A 178 -12.81 28.50 -0.72
C PHE A 178 -14.14 29.11 -1.23
N MET A 179 -15.26 28.93 -0.52
CA MET A 179 -16.52 29.58 -0.87
C MET A 179 -16.46 31.11 -0.67
N GLN A 180 -15.78 31.59 0.38
CA GLN A 180 -15.56 33.02 0.58
C GLN A 180 -14.69 33.62 -0.53
N GLU A 181 -13.57 32.98 -0.88
CA GLU A 181 -12.72 33.40 -2.00
C GLU A 181 -13.48 33.44 -3.33
N ASP A 182 -14.35 32.46 -3.62
CA ASP A 182 -15.13 32.47 -4.86
C ASP A 182 -16.19 33.58 -4.88
N ILE A 183 -16.81 33.90 -3.73
CA ILE A 183 -17.70 35.06 -3.60
C ILE A 183 -16.92 36.36 -3.81
N GLU A 184 -15.73 36.50 -3.22
CA GLU A 184 -14.87 37.68 -3.41
C GLU A 184 -14.41 37.83 -4.87
N ARG A 185 -13.95 36.75 -5.51
CA ARG A 185 -13.59 36.72 -6.94
C ARG A 185 -14.78 37.06 -7.85
N GLN A 186 -16.01 36.65 -7.50
CA GLN A 186 -17.21 37.06 -8.22
C GLN A 186 -17.52 38.56 -8.02
N MET A 187 -17.44 39.05 -6.78
CA MET A 187 -17.65 40.47 -6.46
C MET A 187 -16.60 41.38 -7.12
N GLU A 188 -15.35 40.93 -7.24
CA GLU A 188 -14.30 41.64 -7.97
C GLU A 188 -14.60 41.68 -9.48
N ARG A 189 -14.94 40.55 -10.11
CA ARG A 189 -15.36 40.52 -11.52
C ARG A 189 -16.55 41.45 -11.78
N GLN A 190 -17.53 41.50 -10.87
CA GLN A 190 -18.65 42.44 -10.97
C GLN A 190 -18.22 43.90 -10.82
N LYS A 191 -17.30 44.23 -9.90
CA LYS A 191 -16.73 45.58 -9.78
C LYS A 191 -16.02 46.00 -11.07
N ASN A 192 -15.16 45.14 -11.61
CA ASN A 192 -14.36 45.42 -12.81
C ASN A 192 -15.23 45.52 -14.09
N MET A 193 -16.29 44.71 -14.20
CA MET A 193 -17.30 44.87 -15.25
C MET A 193 -18.06 46.20 -15.12
N ASN A 194 -18.34 46.65 -13.89
CA ASN A 194 -19.04 47.91 -13.63
C ASN A 194 -18.15 49.15 -13.82
N THR A 195 -16.82 49.08 -13.62
CA THR A 195 -15.91 50.18 -14.00
C THR A 195 -15.78 50.27 -15.51
N TYR A 196 -15.51 49.14 -16.20
CA TYR A 196 -15.46 49.08 -17.67
C TYR A 196 -16.76 49.60 -18.33
N LYS A 197 -17.93 49.27 -17.77
CA LYS A 197 -19.22 49.81 -18.24
C LYS A 197 -19.32 51.33 -18.08
N LYS A 198 -18.77 51.91 -17.00
CA LYS A 198 -18.74 53.38 -16.80
C LYS A 198 -17.78 54.06 -17.77
N GLU A 199 -16.58 53.49 -17.96
CA GLU A 199 -15.58 53.96 -18.92
C GLU A 199 -16.14 53.96 -20.35
N MET A 200 -16.76 52.85 -20.78
CA MET A 200 -17.42 52.75 -22.10
C MET A 200 -18.52 53.81 -22.27
N LEU A 201 -19.33 54.07 -21.24
CA LEU A 201 -20.33 55.13 -21.26
C LEU A 201 -19.70 56.54 -21.30
N GLN A 202 -18.54 56.76 -20.68
CA GLN A 202 -17.79 58.02 -20.81
C GLN A 202 -17.30 58.21 -22.26
N THR A 203 -16.67 57.19 -22.87
CA THR A 203 -16.21 57.24 -24.28
C THR A 203 -17.37 57.47 -25.26
N ILE A 204 -18.54 56.87 -25.03
CA ILE A 204 -19.74 57.12 -25.85
C ILE A 204 -20.22 58.58 -25.71
N ASN A 205 -20.20 59.14 -24.50
CA ASN A 205 -20.56 60.55 -24.27
C ASN A 205 -19.52 61.52 -24.86
N GLU A 206 -18.24 61.20 -24.80
CA GLU A 206 -17.15 62.02 -25.36
C GLU A 206 -17.17 62.03 -26.88
N THR A 207 -17.29 60.86 -27.52
CA THR A 207 -17.49 60.77 -28.98
C THR A 207 -18.81 61.42 -29.41
N GLY A 208 -19.84 61.39 -28.56
CA GLY A 208 -21.07 62.17 -28.72
C GLY A 208 -20.83 63.69 -28.74
N LYS A 209 -20.07 64.23 -27.78
CA LYS A 209 -19.65 65.63 -27.74
C LYS A 209 -18.83 66.02 -28.97
N GLN A 210 -17.79 65.25 -29.30
CA GLN A 210 -16.96 65.45 -30.49
C GLN A 210 -17.81 65.54 -31.78
N ARG A 211 -18.77 64.62 -31.97
CA ARG A 211 -19.71 64.67 -33.11
C ARG A 211 -20.59 65.91 -33.09
N ALA A 212 -21.01 66.40 -31.92
CA ALA A 212 -21.79 67.63 -31.81
C ALA A 212 -20.94 68.87 -32.12
N ASP A 213 -19.68 68.91 -31.70
CA ASP A 213 -18.78 70.03 -31.93
C ASP A 213 -18.26 70.08 -33.38
N MET A 214 -17.97 68.93 -34.00
CA MET A 214 -17.74 68.84 -35.46
C MET A 214 -18.95 69.35 -36.25
N LYS A 215 -20.19 69.03 -35.84
CA LYS A 215 -21.40 69.58 -36.46
C LYS A 215 -21.50 71.11 -36.31
N LYS A 216 -21.13 71.66 -35.14
CA LYS A 216 -21.08 73.13 -34.94
C LYS A 216 -20.03 73.79 -35.84
N GLN A 217 -18.87 73.17 -36.03
CA GLN A 217 -17.83 73.65 -36.94
C GLN A 217 -18.34 73.69 -38.39
N ILE A 218 -18.88 72.58 -38.89
CA ILE A 218 -19.47 72.49 -40.24
C ILE A 218 -20.59 73.53 -40.46
N ILE A 219 -21.44 73.76 -39.45
CA ILE A 219 -22.50 74.79 -39.54
C ILE A 219 -21.88 76.20 -39.63
N LYS A 220 -20.85 76.51 -38.83
CA LYS A 220 -20.14 77.81 -38.89
C LYS A 220 -19.44 78.01 -40.23
N GLU A 221 -18.80 76.97 -40.77
CA GLU A 221 -18.16 77.00 -42.09
C GLU A 221 -19.20 77.25 -43.20
N GLN A 222 -20.35 76.58 -43.14
CA GLN A 222 -21.46 76.83 -44.08
C GLN A 222 -22.07 78.23 -43.94
N GLN A 223 -22.10 78.80 -42.73
CA GLN A 223 -22.54 80.19 -42.51
C GLN A 223 -21.52 81.19 -43.10
N ALA A 224 -20.24 81.03 -42.80
CA ALA A 224 -19.18 81.88 -43.34
C ALA A 224 -19.10 81.80 -44.88
N ALA A 225 -19.28 80.61 -45.48
CA ALA A 225 -19.33 80.44 -46.93
C ALA A 225 -20.52 81.14 -47.58
N ARG A 226 -21.71 81.14 -46.93
CA ARG A 226 -22.87 81.92 -47.38
C ARG A 226 -22.63 83.41 -47.26
N GLU A 227 -22.09 83.88 -46.14
CA GLU A 227 -21.76 85.28 -45.90
C GLU A 227 -20.73 85.81 -46.92
N ALA A 228 -19.77 84.97 -47.33
CA ALA A 228 -18.82 85.28 -48.39
C ALA A 228 -19.51 85.41 -49.77
N MET A 229 -20.35 84.43 -50.16
CA MET A 229 -21.12 84.51 -51.42
C MET A 229 -22.06 85.72 -51.45
N ASP A 230 -22.74 86.03 -50.35
CA ASP A 230 -23.62 87.21 -50.23
C ASP A 230 -22.83 88.53 -50.37
N GLN A 231 -21.56 88.58 -49.94
CA GLN A 231 -20.68 89.72 -50.16
C GLN A 231 -20.21 89.81 -51.62
N GLU A 232 -19.84 88.70 -52.24
CA GLU A 232 -19.46 88.66 -53.66
C GLU A 232 -20.61 89.08 -54.59
N ILE A 233 -21.84 88.61 -54.32
CA ILE A 233 -23.06 88.98 -55.05
C ILE A 233 -23.34 90.48 -54.90
N LYS A 234 -23.25 91.05 -53.70
CA LYS A 234 -23.40 92.51 -53.48
C LYS A 234 -22.36 93.29 -54.26
N ALA A 235 -21.09 92.89 -54.20
CA ALA A 235 -20.01 93.53 -54.93
C ALA A 235 -20.18 93.42 -56.46
N GLN A 236 -20.75 92.33 -56.98
CA GLN A 236 -21.10 92.21 -58.39
C GLN A 236 -22.24 93.17 -58.78
N ILE A 237 -23.32 93.23 -58.00
CA ILE A 237 -24.46 94.14 -58.23
C ILE A 237 -23.98 95.61 -58.24
N GLU A 238 -23.02 95.98 -57.39
CA GLU A 238 -22.43 97.33 -57.38
C GLU A 238 -21.57 97.61 -58.62
N ARG A 239 -20.75 96.65 -59.06
CA ARG A 239 -20.01 96.75 -60.34
C ARG A 239 -20.97 96.91 -61.52
N GLU A 240 -22.05 96.14 -61.57
CA GLU A 240 -23.05 96.20 -62.64
C GLU A 240 -23.80 97.53 -62.65
N LYS A 241 -24.22 98.05 -61.49
CA LYS A 241 -24.78 99.40 -61.36
C LYS A 241 -23.83 100.47 -61.89
N ALA A 242 -22.55 100.43 -61.50
CA ALA A 242 -21.55 101.38 -61.97
C ALA A 242 -21.28 101.28 -63.50
N ILE A 243 -21.35 100.08 -64.08
CA ILE A 243 -21.27 99.86 -65.53
C ILE A 243 -22.51 100.43 -66.24
N MET A 244 -23.71 100.21 -65.69
CA MET A 244 -24.96 100.72 -66.25
C MET A 244 -25.04 102.25 -66.19
N GLU A 245 -24.56 102.87 -65.12
CA GLU A 245 -24.45 104.33 -65.02
C GLU A 245 -23.45 104.90 -66.04
N LYS A 246 -22.27 104.29 -66.18
CA LYS A 246 -21.29 104.65 -67.24
C LYS A 246 -21.89 104.53 -68.65
N LYS A 247 -22.64 103.46 -68.93
CA LYS A 247 -23.39 103.30 -70.20
C LYS A 247 -24.44 104.40 -70.40
N ARG A 248 -25.18 104.77 -69.35
CA ARG A 248 -26.19 105.85 -69.40
C ARG A 248 -25.56 107.23 -69.65
N ALA A 249 -24.38 107.49 -69.07
CA ALA A 249 -23.60 108.70 -69.34
C ALA A 249 -23.07 108.73 -70.78
N ALA A 250 -22.53 107.62 -71.29
CA ALA A 250 -22.06 107.50 -72.67
C ALA A 250 -23.20 107.72 -73.69
N LEU A 251 -24.39 107.15 -73.46
CA LEU A 251 -25.57 107.37 -74.29
C LEU A 251 -26.01 108.83 -74.33
N ARG A 252 -25.99 109.55 -73.19
CA ARG A 252 -26.27 110.99 -73.15
C ARG A 252 -25.28 111.80 -73.99
N LYS A 253 -23.98 111.47 -73.93
CA LYS A 253 -22.94 112.13 -74.75
C LYS A 253 -23.15 111.86 -76.24
N ASN A 254 -23.38 110.60 -76.60
CA ASN A 254 -23.62 110.18 -77.99
C ASN A 254 -24.86 110.88 -78.59
N ALA A 255 -25.97 110.99 -77.85
CA ALA A 255 -27.18 111.68 -78.30
C ALA A 255 -26.94 113.18 -78.61
N LEU A 256 -26.12 113.87 -77.80
CA LEU A 256 -25.74 115.26 -78.03
C LEU A 256 -24.79 115.42 -79.23
N GLU A 257 -23.91 114.45 -79.47
CA GLU A 257 -23.05 114.40 -80.66
C GLU A 257 -23.87 114.10 -81.93
N ALA A 258 -24.82 113.19 -81.85
CA ALA A 258 -25.74 112.86 -82.95
C ALA A 258 -26.63 114.05 -83.35
N MET A 259 -27.14 114.82 -82.40
CA MET A 259 -27.89 116.06 -82.68
C MET A 259 -27.06 117.06 -83.51
N LYS A 260 -25.80 117.29 -83.14
CA LYS A 260 -24.89 118.16 -83.90
C LYS A 260 -24.62 117.64 -85.32
N MET A 261 -24.49 116.31 -85.47
CA MET A 261 -24.28 115.70 -86.79
C MET A 261 -25.52 115.80 -87.69
N VAL A 262 -26.74 115.74 -87.14
CA VAL A 262 -28.00 115.99 -87.87
C VAL A 262 -28.13 117.45 -88.27
N GLU A 263 -27.72 118.39 -87.43
CA GLU A 263 -27.70 119.83 -87.75
C GLU A 263 -26.71 120.14 -88.90
N GLN A 264 -25.51 119.58 -88.85
CA GLN A 264 -24.53 119.63 -89.96
C GLN A 264 -24.99 118.88 -91.22
N ARG A 265 -25.97 117.98 -91.12
CA ARG A 265 -26.57 117.29 -92.27
C ARG A 265 -27.63 118.16 -92.94
N ARG A 266 -28.53 118.78 -92.16
CA ARG A 266 -29.53 119.76 -92.63
C ARG A 266 -28.94 121.02 -93.28
N LEU A 267 -27.69 121.36 -92.97
CA LEU A 267 -26.96 122.43 -93.65
C LEU A 267 -26.48 122.00 -95.04
N ARG A 268 -26.08 120.74 -95.21
CA ARG A 268 -25.67 120.15 -96.50
C ARG A 268 -26.87 119.85 -97.40
N GLU A 269 -27.97 119.36 -96.83
CA GLU A 269 -29.18 119.00 -97.59
C GLU A 269 -29.81 120.23 -98.29
N ARG A 270 -29.83 121.40 -97.65
CA ARG A 270 -30.24 122.66 -98.31
C ARG A 270 -29.34 123.07 -99.47
N MET A 271 -28.02 122.91 -99.32
CA MET A 271 -27.06 123.19 -100.41
C MET A 271 -27.28 122.25 -101.61
N THR A 272 -27.68 120.98 -101.38
CA THR A 272 -28.03 120.05 -102.46
C THR A 272 -29.40 120.36 -103.07
N GLU A 273 -30.41 120.76 -102.30
CA GLU A 273 -31.72 121.19 -102.82
C GLU A 273 -31.60 122.40 -103.76
N GLU A 274 -30.73 123.37 -103.46
CA GLU A 274 -30.45 124.51 -104.35
C GLU A 274 -29.77 124.11 -105.69
N ILE A 275 -29.00 123.01 -105.69
CA ILE A 275 -28.37 122.44 -106.89
C ILE A 275 -29.38 121.60 -107.67
N GLU A 276 -30.17 120.76 -107.00
CA GLU A 276 -31.16 119.89 -107.64
C GLU A 276 -32.27 120.69 -108.31
N ASN A 277 -32.75 121.79 -107.71
CA ASN A 277 -33.72 122.68 -108.36
C ASN A 277 -33.17 123.30 -109.67
N ARG A 278 -31.87 123.61 -109.74
CA ARG A 278 -31.20 124.05 -110.98
C ARG A 278 -31.01 122.91 -111.99
N LEU A 279 -30.84 121.67 -111.54
CA LEU A 279 -30.75 120.51 -112.42
C LEU A 279 -32.13 120.11 -112.98
N CYS A 280 -33.20 120.23 -112.20
CA CYS A 280 -34.56 119.92 -112.64
C CYS A 280 -35.04 120.84 -113.78
N THR A 281 -34.70 122.13 -113.77
CA THR A 281 -35.05 123.04 -114.88
C THR A 281 -34.30 122.71 -116.17
N VAL A 282 -33.06 122.23 -116.09
CA VAL A 282 -32.30 121.73 -117.25
C VAL A 282 -32.80 120.36 -117.72
N TYR A 283 -33.09 119.44 -116.80
CA TYR A 283 -33.53 118.08 -117.11
C TYR A 283 -34.93 118.04 -117.74
N ASN A 284 -35.86 118.89 -117.29
CA ASN A 284 -37.20 118.95 -117.86
C ASN A 284 -37.21 119.44 -119.33
N LEU A 285 -36.26 120.28 -119.73
CA LEU A 285 -36.04 120.62 -121.14
C LEU A 285 -35.49 119.41 -121.91
N GLY A 286 -34.38 118.81 -121.45
CA GLY A 286 -33.75 117.69 -122.15
C GLY A 286 -34.54 116.38 -122.18
N LYS A 287 -35.57 116.21 -121.33
CA LYS A 287 -36.37 114.99 -121.28
C LYS A 287 -37.42 114.90 -122.40
N GLN A 288 -37.97 116.04 -122.83
CA GLN A 288 -38.93 116.06 -123.95
C GLN A 288 -38.28 115.56 -125.25
N ASP A 289 -36.97 115.76 -125.42
CA ASP A 289 -36.21 115.30 -126.59
C ASP A 289 -35.81 113.81 -126.55
N LEU A 290 -35.85 113.15 -125.39
CA LEU A 290 -35.28 111.81 -125.19
C LEU A 290 -36.31 110.69 -124.97
N ASP A 291 -37.47 110.96 -124.36
CA ASP A 291 -38.50 109.94 -124.13
C ASP A 291 -39.14 109.42 -125.44
N ALA A 292 -38.89 110.08 -126.58
CA ALA A 292 -39.27 109.62 -127.91
C ALA A 292 -38.40 108.46 -128.46
N ALA A 293 -37.23 108.17 -127.87
CA ALA A 293 -36.15 107.48 -128.58
C ALA A 293 -36.05 105.96 -128.38
N LYS A 294 -36.15 105.43 -127.14
CA LYS A 294 -35.70 104.05 -126.83
C LYS A 294 -36.47 103.33 -125.72
N THR A 295 -37.36 102.44 -126.13
CA THR A 295 -37.82 101.27 -125.35
C THR A 295 -37.30 99.96 -125.99
N GLN A 296 -37.26 98.85 -125.21
CA GLN A 296 -36.65 97.53 -125.51
C GLN A 296 -35.10 97.50 -125.26
N SER A 297 -34.47 96.47 -124.65
CA SER A 297 -34.88 95.13 -124.11
C SER A 297 -33.87 94.54 -123.06
N ASP A 298 -34.17 93.40 -122.39
CA ASP A 298 -33.32 92.76 -121.32
C ASP A 298 -33.17 91.19 -121.38
N LYS A 299 -32.42 90.57 -120.41
CA LYS A 299 -32.37 89.12 -119.93
C LYS A 299 -31.42 88.14 -120.69
N LYS A 300 -30.83 87.01 -120.16
CA LYS A 300 -30.67 86.32 -118.82
C LYS A 300 -29.49 85.25 -118.83
N PRO A 301 -29.03 84.62 -117.69
CA PRO A 301 -27.83 83.71 -117.58
C PRO A 301 -28.06 82.21 -117.16
N THR A 302 -26.98 81.38 -117.05
CA THR A 302 -26.94 79.89 -116.80
C THR A 302 -25.73 79.33 -115.97
N PRO A 303 -25.68 78.01 -115.58
CA PRO A 303 -24.61 77.40 -114.70
C PRO A 303 -23.96 76.03 -115.12
N GLU A 304 -22.78 75.65 -114.57
CA GLU A 304 -22.15 74.28 -114.66
C GLU A 304 -21.16 73.96 -113.50
N VAL A 305 -21.31 72.84 -112.73
CA VAL A 305 -20.26 72.34 -111.77
C VAL A 305 -20.20 70.81 -111.54
N GLU A 306 -21.33 70.10 -111.40
CA GLU A 306 -21.45 68.92 -110.51
C GLU A 306 -20.67 67.62 -110.87
N LYS A 307 -20.18 67.44 -112.10
CA LYS A 307 -19.77 66.14 -112.66
C LYS A 307 -18.40 65.55 -112.22
N LYS A 308 -17.82 65.97 -111.08
CA LYS A 308 -16.43 65.58 -110.71
C LYS A 308 -16.23 64.71 -109.46
N GLN A 309 -17.26 64.47 -108.64
CA GLN A 309 -17.09 63.76 -107.35
C GLN A 309 -17.32 62.23 -107.42
N GLU A 310 -18.00 61.73 -108.45
CA GLU A 310 -18.62 60.39 -108.43
C GLU A 310 -17.63 59.22 -108.67
N MET A 311 -16.56 59.42 -109.47
CA MET A 311 -15.65 58.32 -109.83
C MET A 311 -14.78 57.80 -108.69
N GLN A 312 -14.53 58.58 -107.64
CA GLN A 312 -13.53 58.22 -106.62
C GLN A 312 -14.03 57.14 -105.63
N ALA A 313 -15.34 56.96 -105.50
CA ALA A 313 -15.94 56.04 -104.53
C ALA A 313 -15.89 54.55 -104.93
N GLN A 314 -15.81 54.23 -106.22
CA GLN A 314 -15.95 52.84 -106.69
C GLN A 314 -14.69 51.98 -106.44
N PHE A 315 -13.50 52.58 -106.42
CA PHE A 315 -12.22 51.86 -106.35
C PHE A 315 -12.01 51.09 -105.03
N LEU A 316 -12.36 51.69 -103.89
CA LEU A 316 -12.11 51.10 -102.56
C LEU A 316 -12.93 49.82 -102.31
N ARG A 317 -14.08 49.68 -102.95
CA ARG A 317 -15.05 48.59 -102.70
C ARG A 317 -14.55 47.21 -103.14
N CYS A 318 -13.63 47.16 -104.11
CA CYS A 318 -13.11 45.92 -104.69
C CYS A 318 -11.99 45.25 -103.86
N ILE A 319 -11.44 45.93 -102.85
CA ILE A 319 -10.34 45.40 -102.03
C ILE A 319 -10.88 44.60 -100.82
N GLN A 320 -11.91 45.10 -100.15
CA GLN A 320 -12.48 44.49 -98.94
C GLN A 320 -13.08 43.10 -99.19
N ALA A 321 -13.76 42.92 -100.33
CA ALA A 321 -14.42 41.66 -100.69
C ALA A 321 -13.46 40.45 -100.87
N LYS A 322 -12.14 40.68 -100.99
CA LYS A 322 -11.15 39.60 -101.09
C LYS A 322 -10.66 39.11 -99.74
N THR A 323 -10.53 40.00 -98.75
CA THR A 323 -10.02 39.63 -97.41
C THR A 323 -11.04 38.82 -96.60
N GLU A 324 -12.33 39.11 -96.74
CA GLU A 324 -13.41 38.41 -96.02
C GLU A 324 -13.47 36.92 -96.41
N GLN A 325 -13.26 36.62 -97.70
CA GLN A 325 -13.34 35.25 -98.23
C GLN A 325 -12.18 34.35 -97.74
N GLU A 326 -10.99 34.90 -97.50
CA GLU A 326 -9.86 34.13 -96.96
C GLU A 326 -10.03 33.76 -95.47
N ASP A 327 -10.67 34.62 -94.69
CA ASP A 327 -10.92 34.39 -93.26
C ASP A 327 -12.09 33.41 -93.02
N GLU A 328 -13.15 33.43 -93.85
CA GLU A 328 -14.20 32.40 -93.79
C GLU A 328 -13.62 30.97 -93.96
N GLU A 329 -12.66 30.79 -94.87
CA GLU A 329 -12.01 29.48 -95.02
C GLU A 329 -11.15 29.09 -93.81
N ARG A 330 -10.45 30.03 -93.16
CA ARG A 330 -9.72 29.74 -91.91
C ARG A 330 -10.67 29.21 -90.84
N VAL A 331 -11.80 29.90 -90.63
CA VAL A 331 -12.83 29.51 -89.66
C VAL A 331 -13.39 28.11 -89.96
N ARG A 332 -13.69 27.78 -91.23
CA ARG A 332 -14.15 26.44 -91.61
C ARG A 332 -13.11 25.34 -91.33
N ARG A 333 -11.82 25.61 -91.60
CA ARG A 333 -10.73 24.67 -91.35
C ARG A 333 -10.55 24.41 -89.85
N ASP A 334 -10.59 25.45 -89.01
CA ASP A 334 -10.43 25.30 -87.56
C ASP A 334 -11.64 24.65 -86.87
N ILE A 335 -12.88 24.93 -87.29
CA ILE A 335 -14.08 24.20 -86.81
C ILE A 335 -13.94 22.71 -87.11
N SER A 336 -13.56 22.34 -88.34
CA SER A 336 -13.37 20.95 -88.76
C SER A 336 -12.28 20.25 -87.93
N ARG A 337 -11.17 20.96 -87.67
CA ARG A 337 -10.06 20.47 -86.85
C ARG A 337 -10.44 20.31 -85.38
N MET A 338 -11.33 21.17 -84.86
CA MET A 338 -11.85 21.10 -83.49
C MET A 338 -12.79 19.91 -83.31
N GLN A 339 -13.71 19.67 -84.25
CA GLN A 339 -14.62 18.52 -84.24
C GLN A 339 -13.86 17.18 -84.31
N LEU A 340 -12.80 17.10 -85.13
CA LEU A 340 -11.96 15.90 -85.21
C LEU A 340 -11.20 15.62 -83.90
N LYS A 341 -10.73 16.65 -83.19
CA LYS A 341 -10.15 16.50 -81.85
C LYS A 341 -11.17 16.02 -80.83
N PHE A 342 -12.32 16.70 -80.75
CA PHE A 342 -13.35 16.38 -79.76
C PHE A 342 -13.86 14.93 -79.89
N THR A 343 -14.10 14.47 -81.13
CA THR A 343 -14.52 13.09 -81.39
C THR A 343 -13.43 12.05 -81.08
N ALA A 344 -12.15 12.40 -81.25
CA ALA A 344 -11.04 11.54 -80.83
C ALA A 344 -10.90 11.46 -79.30
N GLU A 345 -11.00 12.61 -78.61
CA GLU A 345 -10.95 12.72 -77.15
C GLU A 345 -12.13 11.97 -76.48
N GLU A 346 -13.34 12.07 -77.05
CA GLU A 346 -14.51 11.33 -76.58
C GLU A 346 -14.37 9.81 -76.77
N GLN A 347 -13.85 9.35 -77.91
CA GLN A 347 -13.55 7.93 -78.12
C GLN A 347 -12.46 7.40 -77.17
N GLU A 348 -11.43 8.21 -76.89
CA GLU A 348 -10.38 7.85 -75.93
C GLU A 348 -10.93 7.76 -74.50
N LYS A 349 -11.78 8.71 -74.10
CA LYS A 349 -12.51 8.69 -72.82
C LYS A 349 -13.39 7.45 -72.69
N ILE A 350 -14.18 7.12 -73.72
CA ILE A 350 -15.01 5.90 -73.73
C ILE A 350 -14.17 4.62 -73.63
N ARG A 351 -12.97 4.59 -74.23
CA ARG A 351 -12.01 3.49 -74.06
C ARG A 351 -11.47 3.40 -72.64
N LYS A 352 -11.04 4.52 -72.05
CA LYS A 352 -10.56 4.61 -70.65
C LYS A 352 -11.65 4.17 -69.66
N ASP A 353 -12.88 4.62 -69.83
CA ASP A 353 -14.02 4.24 -68.98
C ASP A 353 -14.37 2.75 -69.09
N LYS A 354 -14.30 2.16 -70.29
CA LYS A 354 -14.51 0.72 -70.49
C LYS A 354 -13.40 -0.11 -69.82
N ALA A 355 -12.13 0.27 -70.02
CA ALA A 355 -11.00 -0.39 -69.39
C ALA A 355 -11.05 -0.29 -67.86
N ALA A 356 -11.38 0.88 -67.30
CA ALA A 356 -11.52 1.09 -65.86
C ALA A 356 -12.67 0.25 -65.26
N LYS A 357 -13.80 0.11 -65.97
CA LYS A 357 -14.90 -0.78 -65.56
C LYS A 357 -14.48 -2.26 -65.58
N GLN A 358 -13.78 -2.70 -66.61
CA GLN A 358 -13.25 -4.07 -66.69
C GLN A 358 -12.24 -4.36 -65.57
N ALA A 359 -11.26 -3.48 -65.37
CA ALA A 359 -10.27 -3.61 -64.29
C ALA A 359 -10.91 -3.64 -62.89
N ARG A 360 -11.97 -2.87 -62.64
CA ARG A 360 -12.75 -2.94 -61.39
C ARG A 360 -13.46 -4.29 -61.22
N ILE A 361 -14.05 -4.84 -62.28
CA ILE A 361 -14.71 -6.16 -62.25
C ILE A 361 -13.68 -7.26 -61.97
N GLU A 362 -12.53 -7.24 -62.65
CA GLU A 362 -11.45 -8.20 -62.39
C GLU A 362 -10.88 -8.11 -60.98
N ALA A 363 -10.68 -6.89 -60.46
CA ALA A 363 -10.20 -6.68 -59.10
C ALA A 363 -11.18 -7.29 -58.07
N TYR A 364 -12.49 -7.03 -58.22
CA TYR A 364 -13.53 -7.62 -57.39
C TYR A 364 -13.58 -9.16 -57.49
N MET A 365 -13.42 -9.72 -58.69
CA MET A 365 -13.37 -11.18 -58.88
C MET A 365 -12.13 -11.81 -58.25
N ARG A 366 -10.96 -11.15 -58.34
CA ARG A 366 -9.72 -11.58 -57.67
C ARG A 366 -9.83 -11.48 -56.15
N GLU A 367 -10.43 -10.42 -55.63
CA GLU A 367 -10.71 -10.28 -54.19
C GLU A 367 -11.64 -11.40 -53.70
N LEU A 368 -12.74 -11.67 -54.42
CA LEU A 368 -13.68 -12.75 -54.08
C LEU A 368 -13.03 -14.14 -54.11
N GLN A 369 -12.07 -14.38 -55.01
CA GLN A 369 -11.25 -15.60 -55.01
C GLN A 369 -10.33 -15.66 -53.78
N GLN A 370 -9.60 -14.58 -53.48
CA GLN A 370 -8.73 -14.50 -52.30
C GLN A 370 -9.51 -14.69 -50.99
N GLN A 371 -10.71 -14.10 -50.87
CA GLN A 371 -11.59 -14.31 -49.72
C GLN A 371 -12.05 -15.78 -49.58
N LYS A 372 -12.32 -16.48 -50.70
CA LYS A 372 -12.66 -17.92 -50.68
C LYS A 372 -11.47 -18.79 -50.28
N GLU A 373 -10.25 -18.45 -50.72
CA GLU A 373 -9.04 -19.17 -50.34
C GLU A 373 -8.61 -18.91 -48.90
N ALA A 374 -8.75 -17.68 -48.41
CA ALA A 374 -8.51 -17.34 -47.01
C ALA A 374 -9.50 -18.10 -46.09
N LYS A 375 -10.77 -18.19 -46.47
CA LYS A 375 -11.78 -19.01 -45.75
C LYS A 375 -11.41 -20.49 -45.72
N ARG A 376 -11.03 -21.09 -46.85
CA ARG A 376 -10.58 -22.50 -46.88
C ARG A 376 -9.37 -22.74 -45.97
N ARG A 377 -8.36 -21.87 -46.00
CA ARG A 377 -7.20 -21.97 -45.12
C ARG A 377 -7.57 -21.83 -43.64
N ALA A 378 -8.43 -20.87 -43.29
CA ALA A 378 -8.94 -20.75 -41.92
C ALA A 378 -9.75 -21.98 -41.46
N ASP A 379 -10.57 -22.57 -42.34
CA ASP A 379 -11.31 -23.82 -42.05
C ASP A 379 -10.36 -25.01 -41.84
N GLU A 380 -9.26 -25.09 -42.60
CA GLU A 380 -8.22 -26.12 -42.49
C GLU A 380 -7.37 -25.93 -41.21
N GLU A 381 -6.96 -24.71 -40.90
CA GLU A 381 -6.28 -24.32 -39.65
C GLU A 381 -7.14 -24.64 -38.43
N MET A 382 -8.43 -24.28 -38.44
CA MET A 382 -9.38 -24.61 -37.37
C MET A 382 -9.56 -26.12 -37.19
N ARG A 383 -9.60 -26.92 -38.27
CA ARG A 383 -9.64 -28.39 -38.18
C ARG A 383 -8.37 -28.96 -37.56
N TYR A 384 -7.20 -28.44 -37.94
CA TYR A 384 -5.91 -28.85 -37.38
C TYR A 384 -5.79 -28.49 -35.90
N GLU A 385 -6.20 -27.29 -35.51
CA GLU A 385 -6.29 -26.86 -34.11
C GLU A 385 -7.20 -27.77 -33.29
N VAL A 386 -8.42 -28.03 -33.77
CA VAL A 386 -9.38 -28.90 -33.07
C VAL A 386 -8.82 -30.32 -32.91
N ALA A 387 -8.24 -30.92 -33.95
CA ALA A 387 -7.60 -32.23 -33.87
C ALA A 387 -6.41 -32.26 -32.89
N THR A 388 -5.63 -31.17 -32.82
CA THR A 388 -4.51 -31.03 -31.88
C THR A 388 -5.00 -30.87 -30.44
N ARG A 389 -6.06 -30.07 -30.22
CA ARG A 389 -6.73 -29.92 -28.92
C ARG A 389 -7.29 -31.26 -28.41
N PHE A 390 -7.91 -32.07 -29.27
CA PHE A 390 -8.37 -33.42 -28.90
C PHE A 390 -7.23 -34.33 -28.46
N LYS A 391 -6.14 -34.44 -29.24
CA LYS A 391 -4.95 -35.23 -28.85
C LYS A 391 -4.35 -34.76 -27.52
N ASN A 392 -4.28 -33.45 -27.30
CA ASN A 392 -3.80 -32.89 -26.04
C ASN A 392 -4.73 -33.23 -24.86
N CYS A 393 -6.06 -33.26 -25.07
CA CYS A 393 -7.01 -33.70 -24.05
C CYS A 393 -6.87 -35.20 -23.73
N GLU A 394 -6.64 -36.05 -24.72
CA GLU A 394 -6.37 -37.48 -24.51
C GLU A 394 -5.07 -37.71 -23.71
N MET A 395 -3.99 -37.04 -24.09
CA MET A 395 -2.71 -37.11 -23.37
C MET A 395 -2.82 -36.57 -21.93
N ASN A 396 -3.55 -35.47 -21.72
CA ASN A 396 -3.79 -34.93 -20.38
C ASN A 396 -4.61 -35.91 -19.52
N ARG A 397 -5.66 -36.54 -20.07
CA ARG A 397 -6.45 -37.57 -19.36
C ARG A 397 -5.56 -38.74 -18.92
N LEU A 398 -4.72 -39.26 -19.82
CA LEU A 398 -3.80 -40.36 -19.50
C LEU A 398 -2.76 -39.95 -18.44
N PHE A 399 -2.26 -38.71 -18.49
CA PHE A 399 -1.34 -38.17 -17.48
C PHE A 399 -2.02 -38.02 -16.11
N GLU A 400 -3.25 -37.50 -16.06
CA GLU A 400 -4.04 -37.40 -14.82
C GLU A 400 -4.35 -38.77 -14.22
N GLU A 401 -4.71 -39.76 -15.06
CA GLU A 401 -4.95 -41.14 -14.63
C GLU A 401 -3.68 -41.79 -14.06
N ALA A 402 -2.53 -41.64 -14.73
CA ALA A 402 -1.24 -42.11 -14.22
C ALA A 402 -0.83 -41.41 -12.91
N GLN A 403 -1.05 -40.09 -12.81
CA GLN A 403 -0.77 -39.33 -11.60
C GLN A 403 -1.69 -39.75 -10.44
N LYS A 404 -2.98 -40.02 -10.72
CA LYS A 404 -3.96 -40.53 -9.76
C LYS A 404 -3.58 -41.93 -9.25
N GLN A 405 -3.13 -42.83 -10.14
CA GLN A 405 -2.60 -44.14 -9.75
C GLN A 405 -1.36 -44.00 -8.85
N LYS A 406 -0.40 -43.13 -9.21
CA LYS A 406 0.80 -42.88 -8.39
C LYS A 406 0.46 -42.33 -7.00
N ARG A 407 -0.50 -41.39 -6.89
CA ARG A 407 -1.02 -40.90 -5.60
C ARG A 407 -1.69 -42.02 -4.80
N LEU A 408 -2.47 -42.88 -5.44
CA LEU A 408 -3.16 -43.99 -4.77
C LEU A 408 -2.17 -45.03 -4.23
N ALA A 409 -1.09 -45.33 -4.96
CA ALA A 409 0.00 -46.17 -4.47
C ALA A 409 0.67 -45.58 -3.21
N THR A 410 1.06 -44.30 -3.22
CA THR A 410 1.69 -43.67 -2.04
C THR A 410 0.74 -43.61 -0.83
N VAL A 411 -0.57 -43.49 -1.04
CA VAL A 411 -1.59 -43.59 0.02
C VAL A 411 -1.73 -45.03 0.55
N GLN A 412 -1.58 -46.05 -0.29
CA GLN A 412 -1.53 -47.44 0.19
C GLN A 412 -0.27 -47.70 1.03
N ASP A 413 0.89 -47.22 0.58
CA ASP A 413 2.17 -47.46 1.27
C ASP A 413 2.28 -46.71 2.61
N THR A 414 1.87 -45.45 2.66
CA THR A 414 1.75 -44.71 3.94
C THR A 414 0.74 -45.36 4.89
N ARG A 415 -0.31 -46.02 4.36
CA ARG A 415 -1.25 -46.80 5.18
C ARG A 415 -0.70 -48.15 5.65
N LYS A 416 0.37 -48.68 5.04
CA LYS A 416 1.13 -49.84 5.57
C LYS A 416 2.01 -49.39 6.74
N THR A 417 2.86 -48.38 6.52
CA THR A 417 3.79 -47.89 7.56
C THR A 417 3.09 -47.36 8.81
N LEU A 418 1.93 -46.68 8.66
CA LEU A 418 1.11 -46.27 9.81
C LEU A 418 0.53 -47.46 10.60
N LYS A 419 0.20 -48.59 9.95
CA LYS A 419 -0.23 -49.81 10.65
C LYS A 419 0.93 -50.43 11.44
N GLU A 420 2.11 -50.52 10.82
CA GLU A 420 3.33 -51.03 11.46
C GLU A 420 3.69 -50.20 12.71
N GLN A 421 3.65 -48.87 12.61
CA GLN A 421 3.86 -47.96 13.74
C GLN A 421 2.79 -48.12 14.85
N MET A 422 1.51 -48.27 14.49
CA MET A 422 0.46 -48.56 15.47
C MET A 422 0.66 -49.90 16.18
N GLU A 423 1.20 -50.91 15.51
CA GLU A 423 1.49 -52.20 16.13
C GLU A 423 2.70 -52.12 17.05
N GLN A 424 3.78 -51.43 16.64
CA GLN A 424 4.95 -51.16 17.48
C GLN A 424 4.56 -50.42 18.76
N LYS A 425 3.74 -49.36 18.66
CA LYS A 425 3.26 -48.60 19.83
C LYS A 425 2.47 -49.49 20.81
N LYS A 426 1.65 -50.42 20.29
CA LYS A 426 0.88 -51.40 21.09
C LYS A 426 1.70 -52.54 21.70
N ARG A 427 3.00 -52.65 21.38
CA ARG A 427 3.95 -53.55 22.08
C ARG A 427 4.54 -52.80 23.28
N LEU A 428 5.12 -51.62 23.04
CA LEU A 428 5.64 -50.73 24.08
C LEU A 428 4.61 -50.41 25.18
N GLU A 429 3.36 -50.10 24.81
CA GLU A 429 2.28 -49.83 25.77
C GLU A 429 1.93 -51.01 26.70
N LYS A 430 2.30 -52.25 26.35
CA LYS A 430 2.14 -53.43 27.22
C LYS A 430 3.35 -53.59 28.14
N GLU A 431 4.54 -53.39 27.62
CA GLU A 431 5.80 -53.43 28.36
C GLU A 431 5.77 -52.39 29.50
N ASP A 432 5.33 -51.16 29.21
CA ASP A 432 5.09 -50.11 30.21
C ASP A 432 4.04 -50.51 31.27
N GLN A 433 2.94 -51.18 30.87
CA GLN A 433 1.89 -51.62 31.79
C GLN A 433 2.32 -52.75 32.73
N GLU A 434 3.27 -53.59 32.31
CA GLU A 434 3.83 -54.65 33.16
C GLU A 434 4.83 -54.08 34.18
N VAL A 435 5.65 -53.09 33.79
CA VAL A 435 6.54 -52.37 34.71
C VAL A 435 5.74 -51.63 35.80
N LEU A 436 4.72 -50.87 35.42
CA LEU A 436 3.98 -49.99 36.34
C LEU A 436 3.32 -50.74 37.51
N ARG A 437 2.91 -51.99 37.31
CA ARG A 437 2.29 -52.85 38.34
C ARG A 437 3.21 -53.22 39.51
N THR A 438 4.51 -52.94 39.42
CA THR A 438 5.51 -53.50 40.33
C THR A 438 5.98 -52.52 41.42
N SER A 439 5.64 -51.22 41.33
CA SER A 439 6.01 -50.19 42.31
C SER A 439 4.84 -49.82 43.24
N CYS A 440 5.14 -49.58 44.53
CA CYS A 440 4.12 -49.19 45.52
C CYS A 440 3.71 -47.71 45.35
N GLU A 441 2.51 -47.47 44.81
CA GLU A 441 1.99 -46.13 44.50
C GLU A 441 1.53 -45.36 45.76
N SER A 442 0.71 -45.99 46.59
CA SER A 442 -0.25 -45.33 47.51
C SER A 442 0.31 -44.44 48.63
N LYS A 443 1.61 -44.42 48.89
CA LYS A 443 2.24 -43.47 49.84
C LYS A 443 2.89 -42.25 49.19
N ASN A 444 3.08 -42.27 47.87
CA ASN A 444 3.64 -41.12 47.14
C ASN A 444 2.54 -40.11 46.80
N ASP A 445 1.34 -40.55 46.43
CA ASP A 445 0.27 -39.68 45.96
C ASP A 445 -0.14 -38.60 46.97
N GLU A 446 -0.36 -38.97 48.24
CA GLU A 446 -0.72 -38.00 49.30
C GLU A 446 0.30 -36.86 49.46
N ARG A 447 1.59 -37.14 49.23
CA ARG A 447 2.65 -36.12 49.31
C ARG A 447 2.59 -35.19 48.11
N GLU A 448 2.35 -35.72 46.92
CA GLU A 448 2.19 -34.95 45.70
C GLU A 448 0.97 -34.05 45.74
N ASP A 449 -0.16 -34.55 46.27
CA ASP A 449 -1.40 -33.79 46.41
C ASP A 449 -1.20 -32.58 47.34
N LYS A 450 -0.55 -32.80 48.50
CA LYS A 450 -0.20 -31.74 49.46
C LYS A 450 0.69 -30.68 48.82
N PHE A 451 1.78 -31.08 48.15
CA PHE A 451 2.65 -30.16 47.42
C PHE A 451 1.90 -29.40 46.31
N PHE A 452 1.04 -30.08 45.54
CA PHE A 452 0.25 -29.45 44.48
C PHE A 452 -0.69 -28.37 45.03
N PHE A 453 -1.43 -28.64 46.11
CA PHE A 453 -2.37 -27.65 46.66
C PHE A 453 -1.66 -26.47 47.34
N GLU A 454 -0.51 -26.69 47.98
CA GLU A 454 0.33 -25.59 48.51
C GLU A 454 0.93 -24.74 47.39
N TYR A 455 1.49 -25.37 46.35
CA TYR A 455 2.03 -24.68 45.18
C TYR A 455 0.93 -23.91 44.42
N ALA A 456 -0.27 -24.49 44.31
CA ALA A 456 -1.44 -23.82 43.74
C ALA A 456 -1.86 -22.58 44.57
N ARG A 457 -1.92 -22.70 45.91
CA ARG A 457 -2.24 -21.57 46.80
C ARG A 457 -1.23 -20.44 46.62
N ASN A 458 0.06 -20.77 46.70
CA ASN A 458 1.15 -19.80 46.56
C ASN A 458 1.06 -19.07 45.21
N LEU A 459 0.87 -19.79 44.09
CA LEU A 459 0.71 -19.18 42.77
C LEU A 459 -0.58 -18.35 42.62
N MET A 460 -1.68 -18.74 43.27
CA MET A 460 -2.93 -17.97 43.26
C MET A 460 -2.84 -16.69 44.09
N GLU A 461 -2.19 -16.71 45.24
CA GLU A 461 -1.89 -15.49 46.00
C GLU A 461 -0.98 -14.55 45.21
N ASP A 462 0.07 -15.10 44.58
CA ASP A 462 1.02 -14.34 43.78
C ASP A 462 0.36 -13.76 42.52
N ALA A 463 -0.65 -14.44 41.98
CA ALA A 463 -1.52 -13.94 40.92
C ALA A 463 -2.45 -12.82 41.41
N TYR A 464 -3.08 -12.97 42.57
CA TYR A 464 -3.93 -11.93 43.17
C TYR A 464 -3.14 -10.64 43.46
N LYS A 465 -1.95 -10.77 44.08
CA LYS A 465 -1.01 -9.67 44.36
C LYS A 465 -0.50 -8.94 43.09
N LYS A 466 -0.63 -9.55 41.91
CA LYS A 466 -0.15 -9.03 40.61
C LYS A 466 -1.28 -8.81 39.60
N GLU A 467 -2.52 -8.67 40.09
CA GLU A 467 -3.77 -8.44 39.34
C GLU A 467 -3.98 -9.42 38.16
N ARG A 468 -3.50 -10.66 38.31
CA ARG A 468 -3.60 -11.68 37.27
C ARG A 468 -4.91 -12.46 37.42
N PRO A 469 -5.67 -12.73 36.32
CA PRO A 469 -6.93 -13.46 36.43
C PRO A 469 -6.76 -14.85 37.04
N LEU A 470 -7.46 -15.15 38.14
CA LEU A 470 -7.33 -16.44 38.86
C LEU A 470 -7.94 -17.64 38.13
N TYR A 471 -8.77 -17.41 37.12
CA TYR A 471 -9.53 -18.44 36.40
C TYR A 471 -8.71 -19.63 35.84
N PRO A 472 -7.52 -19.43 35.22
CA PRO A 472 -6.70 -20.56 34.73
C PRO A 472 -6.25 -21.50 35.86
N PHE A 473 -5.88 -20.97 37.03
CA PHE A 473 -5.48 -21.76 38.19
C PHE A 473 -6.66 -22.57 38.72
N VAL A 474 -7.81 -21.93 38.92
CA VAL A 474 -9.03 -22.60 39.39
C VAL A 474 -9.44 -23.74 38.45
N LYS A 475 -9.30 -23.54 37.12
CA LYS A 475 -9.53 -24.60 36.14
C LYS A 475 -8.57 -25.79 36.32
N VAL A 476 -7.27 -25.54 36.47
CA VAL A 476 -6.26 -26.60 36.65
C VAL A 476 -6.45 -27.34 37.98
N VAL A 477 -6.74 -26.62 39.08
CA VAL A 477 -7.04 -27.23 40.38
C VAL A 477 -8.28 -28.12 40.31
N GLN A 478 -9.35 -27.69 39.60
CA GLN A 478 -10.53 -28.52 39.36
C GLN A 478 -10.27 -29.72 38.44
N GLN A 479 -9.33 -29.59 37.49
CA GLN A 479 -8.93 -30.68 36.61
C GLN A 479 -8.11 -31.73 37.37
N TYR A 480 -7.11 -31.32 38.15
CA TYR A 480 -6.30 -32.21 38.99
C TYR A 480 -7.14 -32.95 40.04
N LYS A 481 -8.06 -32.23 40.72
CA LYS A 481 -9.07 -32.83 41.60
C LYS A 481 -9.91 -33.90 40.90
N ARG A 482 -10.27 -33.68 39.63
CA ARG A 482 -11.00 -34.68 38.82
C ARG A 482 -10.14 -35.88 38.43
N GLU A 483 -8.88 -35.64 38.07
CA GLU A 483 -7.93 -36.67 37.64
C GLU A 483 -7.52 -37.60 38.79
N ARG A 484 -7.42 -37.09 40.03
CA ARG A 484 -7.13 -37.89 41.24
C ARG A 484 -8.35 -38.23 42.11
N GLY A 485 -9.57 -37.87 41.68
CA GLY A 485 -10.82 -38.17 42.40
C GLY A 485 -11.11 -37.32 43.66
N ILE A 486 -10.17 -36.46 44.07
CA ILE A 486 -10.21 -35.62 45.27
C ILE A 486 -11.35 -34.59 45.14
N ASP A 487 -12.38 -34.68 46.00
CA ASP A 487 -13.60 -33.86 45.98
C ASP A 487 -14.33 -33.83 44.62
N CYS A 488 -14.48 -35.01 44.01
CA CYS A 488 -15.36 -35.20 42.86
C CYS A 488 -16.86 -35.13 43.23
N GLU A 489 -17.33 -33.97 43.71
CA GLU A 489 -18.72 -33.58 43.55
C GLU A 489 -19.07 -33.63 42.05
N ARG A 490 -19.69 -34.73 41.61
CA ARG A 490 -20.28 -34.84 40.28
C ARG A 490 -21.47 -33.88 40.21
N LYS A 491 -21.20 -32.60 39.92
CA LYS A 491 -22.22 -31.60 39.62
C LYS A 491 -23.00 -32.06 38.41
N THR A 492 -24.15 -32.68 38.67
CA THR A 492 -25.08 -33.18 37.66
C THR A 492 -25.37 -32.04 36.70
N PRO A 493 -25.10 -32.19 35.39
CA PRO A 493 -25.41 -31.15 34.42
C PRO A 493 -26.86 -30.67 34.59
N LYS A 494 -27.13 -29.36 34.41
CA LYS A 494 -28.47 -28.81 34.67
C LYS A 494 -29.61 -29.46 33.86
N HIS A 495 -29.30 -30.16 32.77
CA HIS A 495 -30.23 -30.94 31.96
C HIS A 495 -30.44 -32.40 32.44
N LEU A 496 -29.66 -32.88 33.41
CA LEU A 496 -29.81 -34.16 34.11
C LEU A 496 -30.36 -34.00 35.54
N LEU A 497 -30.56 -32.76 36.00
CA LEU A 497 -31.38 -32.48 37.18
C LEU A 497 -32.85 -32.55 36.77
N SER A 498 -33.51 -33.66 37.11
CA SER A 498 -34.96 -33.81 36.91
C SER A 498 -35.71 -32.71 37.68
N GLN A 499 -36.57 -31.96 37.00
CA GLN A 499 -37.58 -31.12 37.65
C GLN A 499 -38.80 -31.93 38.13
N VAL A 500 -38.90 -33.20 37.77
CA VAL A 500 -39.92 -34.12 38.28
C VAL A 500 -39.43 -34.72 39.60
N ASN A 501 -40.07 -34.32 40.70
CA ASN A 501 -39.92 -34.96 42.01
C ASN A 501 -40.62 -36.34 41.98
N ILE A 502 -39.93 -37.36 41.47
CA ILE A 502 -40.46 -38.73 41.45
C ILE A 502 -40.44 -39.31 42.87
N GLY A 503 -41.61 -39.32 43.50
CA GLY A 503 -41.87 -40.11 44.71
C GLY A 503 -41.37 -39.49 46.02
N VAL A 504 -42.19 -38.63 46.63
CA VAL A 504 -42.16 -38.47 48.09
C VAL A 504 -42.55 -39.81 48.71
N ARG A 505 -41.59 -40.56 49.25
CA ARG A 505 -41.90 -41.68 50.14
C ARG A 505 -42.42 -41.12 51.45
N GLN A 506 -43.63 -41.54 51.85
CA GLN A 506 -44.18 -41.23 53.16
C GLN A 506 -43.34 -41.90 54.26
N PRO A 507 -43.25 -41.30 55.47
CA PRO A 507 -42.53 -41.89 56.59
C PRO A 507 -43.36 -43.01 57.22
N GLY A 508 -43.15 -44.25 56.78
CA GLY A 508 -43.84 -45.40 57.34
C GLY A 508 -43.73 -46.67 56.51
N ASP A 509 -42.57 -47.33 56.56
CA ASP A 509 -42.57 -48.77 56.83
C ASP A 509 -41.23 -49.29 57.38
N SER A 510 -41.20 -50.52 57.91
CA SER A 510 -40.25 -50.92 58.95
C SER A 510 -39.14 -51.91 58.57
N LYS A 511 -37.91 -51.56 58.98
CA LYS A 511 -36.81 -52.44 59.48
C LYS A 511 -36.20 -53.53 58.56
N ALA A 512 -34.99 -53.93 58.97
CA ALA A 512 -34.09 -54.95 58.40
C ALA A 512 -33.49 -54.62 57.01
N GLY A 513 -32.23 -54.96 56.72
CA GLY A 513 -31.16 -55.48 57.60
C GLY A 513 -30.16 -56.37 56.86
N GLY A 514 -28.91 -56.41 57.32
CA GLY A 514 -27.89 -57.37 56.87
C GLY A 514 -26.86 -56.83 55.88
N ASP A 515 -25.60 -57.16 56.14
CA ASP A 515 -24.44 -56.93 55.29
C ASP A 515 -24.26 -58.00 54.19
N HIS A 516 -23.22 -57.79 53.38
CA HIS A 516 -22.38 -58.77 52.69
C HIS A 516 -22.50 -58.99 51.17
N SER A 517 -21.33 -58.74 50.57
CA SER A 517 -20.62 -59.59 49.61
C SER A 517 -20.73 -59.27 48.12
N ALA A 518 -19.57 -59.40 47.48
CA ALA A 518 -19.37 -59.23 46.05
C ALA A 518 -19.83 -60.45 45.26
N ILE A 519 -20.33 -60.22 44.04
CA ILE A 519 -20.36 -61.26 43.01
C ILE A 519 -19.34 -60.89 41.93
N LYS A 520 -18.46 -61.86 41.63
CA LYS A 520 -17.42 -61.80 40.61
C LYS A 520 -17.71 -62.93 39.62
N SER A 521 -18.10 -62.59 38.40
CA SER A 521 -18.31 -63.54 37.31
C SER A 521 -17.50 -63.15 36.08
N GLN A 522 -16.98 -64.15 35.37
CA GLN A 522 -16.09 -64.00 34.21
C GLN A 522 -16.71 -64.67 32.98
N SER A 523 -16.14 -64.36 31.81
CA SER A 523 -16.39 -65.03 30.51
C SER A 523 -17.78 -64.76 29.89
N SER A 524 -18.00 -64.96 28.59
CA SER A 524 -17.16 -65.65 27.58
C SER A 524 -17.28 -65.03 26.16
N SER A 525 -16.44 -65.47 25.22
CA SER A 525 -16.47 -65.24 23.75
C SER A 525 -16.52 -63.78 23.22
N LYS A 526 -15.55 -63.23 22.47
CA LYS A 526 -14.85 -63.71 21.24
C LYS A 526 -15.74 -63.73 19.98
N LEU A 527 -15.79 -62.59 19.27
CA LEU A 527 -15.89 -62.52 17.80
C LEU A 527 -15.44 -61.14 17.27
N MET A 528 -14.76 -61.12 16.13
CA MET A 528 -14.18 -59.97 15.40
C MET A 528 -13.74 -60.47 14.00
N PRO A 529 -13.51 -59.62 12.98
CA PRO A 529 -13.80 -58.18 12.85
C PRO A 529 -14.54 -57.81 11.54
N SER A 530 -15.00 -56.56 11.42
CA SER A 530 -15.15 -55.89 10.11
C SER A 530 -14.84 -54.39 10.21
N SER A 531 -14.20 -53.87 9.16
CA SER A 531 -13.59 -52.53 9.07
C SER A 531 -14.57 -51.38 8.86
N GLY A 532 -14.29 -50.18 9.40
CA GLY A 532 -14.96 -48.95 8.94
C GLY A 532 -14.57 -47.64 9.66
N THR A 533 -13.64 -46.87 9.07
CA THR A 533 -13.47 -45.40 9.20
C THR A 533 -13.69 -44.67 10.55
N GLU A 534 -12.57 -44.23 11.12
CA GLU A 534 -12.37 -42.90 11.71
C GLU A 534 -12.76 -41.74 10.74
N ASN A 535 -13.03 -40.48 11.16
CA ASN A 535 -13.02 -39.90 12.51
C ASN A 535 -13.95 -38.65 12.67
N MET A 536 -14.24 -38.37 13.95
CA MET A 536 -14.66 -37.12 14.63
C MET A 536 -14.85 -35.77 13.88
N SER A 537 -15.91 -35.04 14.30
CA SER A 537 -15.94 -33.61 14.69
C SER A 537 -15.85 -32.48 13.62
N THR A 538 -16.36 -31.26 13.82
CA THR A 538 -17.47 -30.72 14.67
C THR A 538 -17.83 -29.31 14.19
N THR A 539 -19.12 -29.01 14.01
CA THR A 539 -19.70 -27.67 14.25
C THR A 539 -21.23 -27.75 14.30
N LYS A 540 -21.83 -27.34 15.42
CA LYS A 540 -23.26 -26.97 15.51
C LYS A 540 -23.43 -25.77 16.42
N SER A 541 -23.72 -24.62 15.82
CA SER A 541 -24.44 -23.52 16.46
C SER A 541 -25.94 -23.90 16.62
N PRO A 542 -26.69 -23.25 17.53
CA PRO A 542 -28.09 -23.60 17.78
C PRO A 542 -29.04 -23.13 16.67
N THR A 543 -30.18 -23.82 16.56
CA THR A 543 -31.27 -23.53 15.62
C THR A 543 -32.56 -23.26 16.40
N VAL A 544 -33.35 -22.26 15.99
CA VAL A 544 -34.73 -22.03 16.44
C VAL A 544 -35.53 -21.52 15.23
N GLY A 545 -36.66 -22.16 14.91
CA GLY A 545 -37.59 -21.71 13.86
C GLY A 545 -37.10 -21.94 12.41
N GLY A 546 -37.75 -22.75 11.56
CA GLY A 546 -38.82 -23.71 11.83
C GLY A 546 -40.11 -23.50 11.04
N GLU A 547 -40.04 -23.49 9.71
CA GLU A 547 -41.22 -23.70 8.85
C GLU A 547 -40.84 -24.49 7.60
N LYS A 548 -41.75 -25.36 7.12
CA LYS A 548 -41.51 -26.27 5.99
C LYS A 548 -42.23 -25.78 4.74
N ILE A 549 -41.50 -25.58 3.65
CA ILE A 549 -42.03 -25.74 2.29
C ILE A 549 -41.04 -26.64 1.54
N GLU A 550 -41.50 -27.82 1.16
CA GLU A 550 -40.68 -28.81 0.43
C GLU A 550 -40.69 -28.47 -1.07
N GLN A 551 -39.57 -27.99 -1.59
CA GLN A 551 -39.30 -27.93 -3.03
C GLN A 551 -38.19 -28.92 -3.39
N PRO A 552 -38.26 -29.61 -4.54
CA PRO A 552 -37.23 -30.53 -4.98
C PRO A 552 -35.93 -29.77 -5.26
N GLN A 553 -34.79 -30.33 -4.83
CA GLN A 553 -33.47 -29.76 -5.13
C GLN A 553 -33.15 -29.92 -6.62
N LYS A 554 -33.61 -28.97 -7.44
CA LYS A 554 -33.07 -28.73 -8.79
C LYS A 554 -31.55 -28.58 -8.69
N SER A 555 -30.81 -29.14 -9.64
CA SER A 555 -29.35 -29.06 -9.60
C SER A 555 -28.88 -27.62 -9.85
N ALA A 556 -27.64 -27.30 -9.43
CA ALA A 556 -27.05 -25.99 -9.69
C ALA A 556 -27.03 -25.63 -11.19
N LYS A 557 -26.97 -26.63 -12.08
CA LYS A 557 -27.05 -26.43 -13.54
C LYS A 557 -28.42 -25.95 -13.99
N ASP A 558 -29.49 -26.51 -13.43
CA ASP A 558 -30.87 -26.15 -13.76
C ASP A 558 -31.19 -24.73 -13.28
N CYS A 559 -30.67 -24.34 -12.10
CA CYS A 559 -30.80 -22.99 -11.56
C CYS A 559 -30.03 -21.94 -12.40
N ILE A 560 -28.86 -22.31 -12.95
CA ILE A 560 -28.14 -21.46 -13.92
C ILE A 560 -28.95 -21.33 -15.21
N LEU A 561 -29.48 -22.43 -15.74
CA LEU A 561 -30.26 -22.43 -16.99
C LEU A 561 -31.55 -21.60 -16.85
N GLU A 562 -32.26 -21.72 -15.73
CA GLU A 562 -33.46 -20.93 -15.42
C GLU A 562 -33.16 -19.43 -15.30
N ASN A 563 -32.00 -19.06 -14.74
CA ASN A 563 -31.54 -17.66 -14.72
C ASN A 563 -31.16 -17.15 -16.11
N CYS A 564 -30.48 -17.95 -16.95
CA CYS A 564 -30.17 -17.56 -18.33
C CYS A 564 -31.45 -17.33 -19.16
N LEU A 565 -32.47 -18.17 -18.99
CA LEU A 565 -33.78 -18.00 -19.63
C LEU A 565 -34.48 -16.73 -19.14
N LYS A 566 -34.53 -16.48 -17.82
CA LYS A 566 -35.10 -15.24 -17.25
C LYS A 566 -34.38 -13.97 -17.74
N ILE A 567 -33.05 -14.00 -17.90
CA ILE A 567 -32.29 -12.89 -18.48
C ILE A 567 -32.70 -12.68 -19.96
N THR A 568 -32.92 -13.75 -20.71
CA THR A 568 -33.34 -13.66 -22.12
C THR A 568 -34.78 -13.14 -22.25
N GLU A 569 -35.69 -13.53 -21.35
CA GLU A 569 -37.05 -12.99 -21.28
C GLU A 569 -37.06 -11.49 -20.92
N LEU A 570 -36.22 -11.05 -19.97
CA LEU A 570 -36.10 -9.63 -19.62
C LEU A 570 -35.58 -8.79 -20.80
N ILE A 571 -34.56 -9.27 -21.51
CA ILE A 571 -34.05 -8.61 -22.73
C ILE A 571 -35.15 -8.54 -23.81
N ALA A 572 -35.93 -9.61 -23.99
CA ALA A 572 -37.06 -9.63 -24.92
C ALA A 572 -38.23 -8.72 -24.48
N ALA A 573 -38.42 -8.49 -23.18
CA ALA A 573 -39.44 -7.60 -22.64
C ALA A 573 -39.07 -6.12 -22.84
N ASP A 574 -37.81 -5.73 -22.61
CA ASP A 574 -37.37 -4.34 -22.80
C ASP A 574 -37.19 -3.99 -24.29
N ALA A 575 -36.87 -4.97 -25.15
CA ALA A 575 -36.97 -4.82 -26.61
C ALA A 575 -38.42 -4.55 -27.08
N LYS A 576 -39.43 -5.07 -26.38
CA LYS A 576 -40.85 -4.78 -26.68
C LYS A 576 -41.34 -3.44 -26.12
N LYS A 577 -40.74 -2.93 -25.03
CA LYS A 577 -41.06 -1.58 -24.50
C LYS A 577 -40.48 -0.44 -25.33
N THR A 578 -39.39 -0.68 -26.05
CA THR A 578 -38.67 0.35 -26.83
C THR A 578 -39.16 0.51 -28.28
N GLY A 579 -39.93 -0.43 -28.82
CA GLY A 579 -40.49 -0.38 -30.18
C GLY A 579 -41.87 0.28 -30.32
N GLY A 580 -42.22 1.24 -29.45
CA GLY A 580 -43.62 1.55 -29.12
C GLY A 580 -44.20 2.92 -29.49
N ASN A 581 -43.47 3.83 -30.15
CA ASN A 581 -44.04 5.05 -30.76
C ASN A 581 -43.02 5.82 -31.61
N TYR A 582 -43.36 6.13 -32.87
CA TYR A 582 -43.14 7.40 -33.59
C TYR A 582 -43.39 7.21 -35.10
N ASN A 583 -44.56 7.65 -35.58
CA ASN A 583 -44.76 8.06 -36.97
C ASN A 583 -44.52 9.58 -37.08
N ASP A 584 -44.33 10.09 -38.29
CA ASP A 584 -44.31 11.52 -38.68
C ASP A 584 -43.27 12.41 -37.94
N LYS A 585 -42.22 12.97 -38.58
CA LYS A 585 -42.04 13.35 -39.99
C LYS A 585 -40.56 13.39 -40.40
N CYS A 586 -40.31 13.35 -41.70
CA CYS A 586 -39.00 13.64 -42.29
C CYS A 586 -38.75 15.15 -42.42
N GLU A 587 -37.51 15.58 -42.19
CA GLU A 587 -36.79 16.65 -42.90
C GLU A 587 -35.27 16.40 -42.67
N PRO A 588 -34.38 16.52 -43.68
CA PRO A 588 -32.99 16.03 -43.56
C PRO A 588 -31.97 17.13 -43.22
N GLY A 589 -31.16 16.93 -42.17
CA GLY A 589 -30.10 17.89 -41.82
C GLY A 589 -28.94 17.32 -40.99
N ILE A 590 -27.73 17.47 -41.54
CA ILE A 590 -26.42 17.45 -40.85
C ILE A 590 -26.07 16.17 -40.07
N VAL A 591 -25.31 15.29 -40.73
CA VAL A 591 -24.51 14.24 -40.09
C VAL A 591 -23.06 14.72 -39.98
N ASP A 592 -22.55 14.89 -38.76
CA ASP A 592 -21.22 14.39 -38.35
C ASP A 592 -20.83 14.82 -36.92
N CYS A 593 -20.84 13.89 -35.96
CA CYS A 593 -19.79 13.73 -34.95
C CYS A 593 -20.01 12.48 -34.06
N LEU A 594 -19.01 12.16 -33.25
CA LEU A 594 -19.00 11.14 -32.17
C LEU A 594 -19.04 9.66 -32.62
N LYS A 595 -17.85 9.07 -32.83
CA LYS A 595 -17.62 7.63 -32.58
C LYS A 595 -17.25 7.42 -31.10
N PRO A 596 -17.76 6.36 -30.43
CA PRO A 596 -17.45 6.11 -29.02
C PRO A 596 -16.06 5.50 -28.81
N SER A 597 -15.46 5.80 -27.66
CA SER A 597 -14.26 5.12 -27.15
C SER A 597 -14.66 3.95 -26.23
N THR A 598 -14.03 2.79 -26.38
CA THR A 598 -14.22 1.64 -25.50
C THR A 598 -13.08 1.52 -24.50
N HIS A 599 -13.38 1.72 -23.22
CA HIS A 599 -12.48 1.37 -22.12
C HIS A 599 -12.23 -0.13 -22.03
N LEU A 600 -11.02 -0.51 -21.60
CA LEU A 600 -10.87 -1.53 -20.56
C LEU A 600 -9.59 -1.29 -19.77
N ALA A 601 -9.63 -1.59 -18.48
CA ALA A 601 -8.50 -1.50 -17.56
C ALA A 601 -8.43 -2.79 -16.73
N GLU A 602 -7.23 -3.32 -16.56
CA GLU A 602 -6.97 -4.42 -15.63
C GLU A 602 -5.94 -4.01 -14.58
N ALA A 603 -6.01 -4.66 -13.41
CA ALA A 603 -5.27 -4.24 -12.23
C ALA A 603 -4.28 -5.30 -11.74
N LYS A 604 -3.06 -4.83 -11.43
CA LYS A 604 -2.09 -5.37 -10.46
C LYS A 604 -2.09 -6.90 -10.23
N LYS A 605 -1.02 -7.55 -10.67
CA LYS A 605 -0.28 -8.52 -9.84
C LYS A 605 1.22 -8.27 -9.98
N ALA A 606 1.93 -8.36 -8.86
CA ALA A 606 3.39 -8.34 -8.82
C ALA A 606 3.87 -9.73 -8.41
N ASN A 607 4.97 -10.19 -9.02
CA ASN A 607 6.04 -10.94 -8.36
C ASN A 607 7.23 -11.10 -9.31
N ASN A 608 8.41 -11.29 -8.71
CA ASN A 608 9.71 -11.29 -9.37
C ASN A 608 9.88 -12.46 -10.36
N CYS A 609 10.65 -12.22 -11.43
CA CYS A 609 11.90 -12.95 -11.64
C CYS A 609 12.80 -12.23 -12.65
N ASP A 610 14.11 -12.23 -12.40
CA ASP A 610 15.15 -11.76 -13.32
C ASP A 610 15.35 -12.70 -14.51
N THR A 611 16.27 -12.29 -15.41
CA THR A 611 17.15 -13.13 -16.26
C THR A 611 16.91 -13.08 -17.78
N LEU A 612 17.61 -12.11 -18.39
CA LEU A 612 18.35 -12.19 -19.67
C LEU A 612 17.65 -12.24 -21.05
N LEU A 613 18.13 -11.31 -21.91
CA LEU A 613 18.50 -11.48 -23.32
C LEU A 613 17.45 -11.86 -24.39
N SER A 614 17.05 -10.86 -25.18
CA SER A 614 17.23 -10.92 -26.65
C SER A 614 17.40 -9.51 -27.25
N SER A 615 17.94 -9.40 -28.47
CA SER A 615 18.45 -8.15 -29.05
C SER A 615 17.45 -7.42 -29.97
N GLY A 616 16.91 -6.29 -29.51
CA GLY A 616 16.09 -5.39 -30.32
C GLY A 616 16.92 -4.55 -31.31
N LYS A 617 16.92 -4.93 -32.60
CA LYS A 617 17.53 -4.10 -33.67
C LYS A 617 16.62 -2.91 -34.01
N VAL A 618 16.90 -1.74 -33.44
CA VAL A 618 16.27 -0.48 -33.89
C VAL A 618 16.80 -0.10 -35.27
N ARG A 619 15.92 -0.09 -36.27
CA ARG A 619 16.19 0.47 -37.61
C ARG A 619 15.57 1.86 -37.69
N TYR A 620 16.36 2.90 -37.41
CA TYR A 620 16.01 4.26 -37.84
C TYR A 620 16.07 4.34 -39.37
N THR A 621 15.17 5.11 -39.97
CA THR A 621 15.16 5.41 -41.40
C THR A 621 16.04 6.63 -41.70
N MET A 622 16.52 6.73 -42.95
CA MET A 622 17.37 7.85 -43.41
C MET A 622 16.65 9.22 -43.44
N LEU A 623 15.34 9.28 -43.20
CA LEU A 623 14.62 10.54 -43.01
C LEU A 623 14.70 11.05 -41.56
N GLU A 624 14.64 10.16 -40.57
CA GLU A 624 14.59 10.54 -39.14
C GLU A 624 15.92 11.14 -38.67
N LEU A 625 17.06 10.62 -39.16
CA LEU A 625 18.39 11.18 -38.90
C LEU A 625 18.62 12.58 -39.51
N LYS A 626 17.75 13.05 -40.41
CA LYS A 626 17.89 14.38 -41.04
C LYS A 626 17.30 15.53 -40.22
N GLY A 627 16.52 15.23 -39.17
CA GLY A 627 15.89 16.25 -38.33
C GLY A 627 16.73 16.74 -37.13
N MET A 628 17.77 16.00 -36.72
CA MET A 628 18.45 16.22 -35.43
C MET A 628 19.72 17.10 -35.49
N ASN A 629 19.96 17.82 -36.59
CA ASN A 629 21.09 18.74 -36.73
C ASN A 629 20.63 20.20 -36.91
N GLN A 630 20.11 20.79 -35.83
CA GLN A 630 19.94 22.25 -35.68
C GLN A 630 20.42 22.73 -34.31
N PHE A 631 21.74 22.70 -34.10
CA PHE A 631 22.41 23.52 -33.09
C PHE A 631 23.19 24.62 -33.81
N THR A 632 22.69 25.86 -33.73
CA THR A 632 23.45 27.08 -34.03
C THR A 632 23.52 27.94 -32.78
N MET A 633 24.73 28.37 -32.43
CA MET A 633 25.04 29.04 -31.17
C MET A 633 24.60 30.52 -31.15
N PRO A 634 24.39 31.12 -29.97
CA PRO A 634 23.98 32.51 -29.85
C PRO A 634 25.05 33.49 -30.37
N ARG A 635 24.59 34.64 -30.85
CA ARG A 635 25.43 35.73 -31.36
C ARG A 635 25.86 36.64 -30.20
N ALA A 636 27.16 36.93 -30.09
CA ALA A 636 27.71 37.80 -29.05
C ALA A 636 28.81 38.71 -29.62
N GLN A 637 28.39 39.87 -30.15
CA GLN A 637 29.12 41.14 -30.30
C GLN A 637 28.13 42.19 -30.83
#